data_AF-G4YY70-F1
#
_entry.id   AF-G4YY70-F1
#
_cell.length_a   1.000
_cell.length_b   1.000
_cell.length_c   1.000
_cell.angle_alpha   90.00
_cell.angle_beta   90.00
_cell.angle_gamma   90.00
#
_symmetry.space_group_name_H-M   'P 1'
#
loop_
_entity.id
_entity.type
_entity.pdbx_description
1 polymer ?
#
loop_
_entity_poly.entity_id
_entity_poly.type
_entity_poly.pdbx_seq_one_letter_code
_entity_poly.pdbx_strand_id
1 'polypeptide(L)'
;MVSKPGPGIGDKPKVTHDTPFKRGLRHVHRLLVFGTAMWYVVISLMATDASLVILKDQAHYDSGIIPLVSPLIAGYAGTSSIRESPLVMETLKDSTKPFESGTLFLVSSSSTSFEQCAKVVNSDAVNVYKDSFLRWIYDDLQEKTAYNISLFNEVELVLPVVDCDFAAIDGGGAAVARVYYLVRYKTDTDRMLLLPTSMSIQDYYIAEQYERGSALLLAFSVVEDMQSTLVDHHFAIALDYPYEYKPDFEVCNFFDHMDTGFWSLETIPRDSFLRPPKPILSARQLGFYLDKETSQVNQINFHWDPPDDAYSALTDWNWHGDAIIRDNWAWVHIIHLLFALDVLFQLSLLLFLVFRSLRQGRLWIGDAFASISNALLYRGIYVVISNHVNGYWTLTEFSLALANSIGGNSTVKYRSDMAHADMLTIYLNLVSILSYVLRERVDPIFVMVCFEIGFYSRESMATILPALQKLIVDYSNTESAYGQVEVDDFLANLSPMRLWTVHPIQQSVWPLLVATFIIIYLTLIVIVGYMIVRKLIQCHSSGFQVGDPDSDSKSTTPRRQSSGLFRKKSQPRELMQFETATGSVLKNRFGVLASYDNYTMINGQRFASGDAIYCNGFVVANDKFVVATEDLMSLIIMKLTRARFTNIYVYTIKDGTGVNQTARLVYPSTISWHDLAKVSVSPLS
;
A
#
# COMPACT_ATOMS: atom_id res chain seq x y z
N MET A 1 -7.33 -38.24 80.18
CA MET A 1 -8.22 -38.40 79.01
C MET A 1 -9.25 -37.28 79.02
N VAL A 2 -9.03 -36.22 78.24
CA VAL A 2 -10.06 -35.30 77.73
C VAL A 2 -9.54 -34.78 76.38
N SER A 3 -10.39 -34.83 75.36
CA SER A 3 -10.11 -34.57 73.94
C SER A 3 -9.96 -33.08 73.63
N LYS A 4 -9.21 -32.76 72.56
CA LYS A 4 -9.36 -31.51 71.81
C LYS A 4 -9.82 -31.82 70.37
N PRO A 5 -10.75 -31.03 69.81
CA PRO A 5 -11.40 -31.35 68.54
C PRO A 5 -10.56 -30.93 67.34
N GLY A 6 -10.72 -31.68 66.24
CA GLY A 6 -10.09 -31.38 64.95
C GLY A 6 -10.70 -30.15 64.25
N PRO A 7 -10.02 -29.61 63.22
CA PRO A 7 -10.48 -28.42 62.52
C PRO A 7 -11.69 -28.76 61.63
N GLY A 8 -12.76 -27.98 61.79
CA GLY A 8 -13.99 -28.10 61.03
C GLY A 8 -13.85 -27.67 59.57
N ILE A 9 -14.60 -28.35 58.72
CA ILE A 9 -14.90 -28.04 57.33
C ILE A 9 -15.64 -26.68 57.29
N GLY A 10 -15.05 -25.64 56.71
CA GLY A 10 -15.76 -24.36 56.58
C GLY A 10 -14.99 -23.12 56.12
N ASP A 11 -13.66 -23.11 56.05
CA ASP A 11 -12.95 -21.87 55.67
C ASP A 11 -12.77 -21.74 54.16
N LYS A 12 -13.55 -20.82 53.56
CA LYS A 12 -13.27 -20.30 52.22
C LYS A 12 -11.88 -19.64 52.25
N PRO A 13 -10.97 -20.00 51.33
CA PRO A 13 -9.61 -19.47 51.32
C PRO A 13 -9.62 -17.94 51.13
N LYS A 14 -9.03 -17.21 52.09
CA LYS A 14 -8.79 -15.77 51.97
C LYS A 14 -7.70 -15.53 50.91
N VAL A 15 -8.13 -15.14 49.73
CA VAL A 15 -7.26 -14.60 48.68
C VAL A 15 -6.97 -13.14 49.02
N THR A 16 -5.70 -12.76 49.11
CA THR A 16 -5.28 -11.36 49.20
C THR A 16 -5.75 -10.65 47.93
N HIS A 17 -6.78 -9.82 48.08
CA HIS A 17 -7.52 -9.27 46.97
C HIS A 17 -6.97 -7.91 46.55
N ASP A 18 -6.70 -7.74 45.25
CA ASP A 18 -6.57 -6.43 44.62
C ASP A 18 -7.78 -5.54 44.95
N THR A 19 -7.53 -4.25 45.18
CA THR A 19 -8.59 -3.24 45.37
C THR A 19 -9.61 -3.31 44.22
N PRO A 20 -10.91 -3.11 44.48
CA PRO A 20 -11.97 -3.20 43.46
C PRO A 20 -11.70 -2.30 42.24
N PHE A 21 -11.10 -1.14 42.46
CA PHE A 21 -10.66 -0.22 41.41
C PHE A 21 -9.60 -0.84 40.47
N LYS A 22 -8.53 -1.45 41.02
CA LYS A 22 -7.50 -2.14 40.21
C LYS A 22 -8.08 -3.31 39.41
N ARG A 23 -9.04 -4.04 39.98
CA ARG A 23 -9.75 -5.11 39.27
C ARG A 23 -10.58 -4.57 38.10
N GLY A 24 -11.33 -3.49 38.31
CA GLY A 24 -12.08 -2.80 37.26
C GLY A 24 -11.17 -2.38 36.11
N LEU A 25 -10.04 -1.72 36.41
CA LEU A 25 -9.07 -1.27 35.41
C LEU A 25 -8.47 -2.44 34.61
N ARG A 26 -8.13 -3.55 35.28
CA ARG A 26 -7.63 -4.77 34.62
C ARG A 26 -8.66 -5.35 33.64
N HIS A 27 -9.94 -5.39 34.01
CA HIS A 27 -10.99 -5.89 33.12
C HIS A 27 -11.20 -4.97 31.91
N VAL A 28 -11.22 -3.64 32.10
CA VAL A 28 -11.29 -2.67 30.99
C VAL A 28 -10.11 -2.86 30.03
N HIS A 29 -8.90 -2.96 30.57
CA HIS A 29 -7.71 -3.21 29.76
C HIS A 29 -7.79 -4.53 28.97
N ARG A 30 -8.26 -5.62 29.58
CA ARG A 30 -8.47 -6.91 28.88
C ARG A 30 -9.50 -6.80 27.75
N LEU A 31 -10.56 -6.01 27.93
CA LEU A 31 -11.53 -5.75 26.86
C LEU A 31 -10.91 -4.96 25.70
N LEU A 32 -10.04 -4.00 25.98
CA LEU A 32 -9.29 -3.28 24.94
C LEU A 32 -8.32 -4.20 24.19
N VAL A 33 -7.65 -5.12 24.88
CA VAL A 33 -6.80 -6.14 24.24
C VAL A 33 -7.63 -7.06 23.34
N PHE A 34 -8.84 -7.44 23.76
CA PHE A 34 -9.78 -8.18 22.92
C PHE A 34 -10.18 -7.38 21.67
N GLY A 35 -10.50 -6.10 21.82
CA GLY A 35 -10.77 -5.20 20.69
C GLY A 35 -9.58 -5.10 19.74
N THR A 36 -8.35 -5.07 20.26
CA THR A 36 -7.11 -5.05 19.49
C THR A 36 -6.90 -6.34 18.70
N ALA A 37 -7.19 -7.50 19.30
CA ALA A 37 -7.15 -8.78 18.60
C ALA A 37 -8.22 -8.87 17.49
N MET A 38 -9.41 -8.30 17.71
CA MET A 38 -10.43 -8.19 16.67
C MET A 38 -10.00 -7.24 15.56
N TRP A 39 -9.34 -6.12 15.88
CA TRP A 39 -8.79 -5.20 14.88
C TRP A 39 -7.74 -5.89 13.98
N TYR A 40 -6.86 -6.70 14.57
CA TYR A 40 -5.94 -7.54 13.79
C TYR A 40 -6.67 -8.48 12.81
N VAL A 41 -7.79 -9.10 13.23
CA VAL A 41 -8.63 -9.92 12.33
C VAL A 41 -9.20 -9.07 11.18
N VAL A 42 -9.71 -7.88 11.49
CA VAL A 42 -10.27 -6.96 10.48
C VAL A 42 -9.21 -6.61 9.44
N ILE A 43 -7.99 -6.26 9.85
CA ILE A 43 -6.87 -5.98 8.95
C ILE A 43 -6.57 -7.17 8.04
N SER A 44 -6.49 -8.39 8.59
CA SER A 44 -6.26 -9.60 7.79
C SER A 44 -7.39 -9.88 6.78
N LEU A 45 -8.65 -9.60 7.14
CA LEU A 45 -9.78 -9.74 6.22
C LEU A 45 -9.78 -8.66 5.13
N MET A 46 -9.42 -7.42 5.47
CA MET A 46 -9.25 -6.33 4.49
C MET A 46 -8.17 -6.65 3.47
N ALA A 47 -7.02 -7.17 3.91
CA ALA A 47 -5.96 -7.62 2.99
C ALA A 47 -6.44 -8.75 2.07
N THR A 48 -7.24 -9.69 2.60
CA THR A 48 -7.83 -10.77 1.80
C THR A 48 -8.80 -10.23 0.75
N ASP A 49 -9.68 -9.31 1.13
CA ASP A 49 -10.61 -8.66 0.21
C ASP A 49 -9.87 -7.90 -0.89
N ALA A 50 -8.86 -7.11 -0.51
CA ALA A 50 -8.00 -6.39 -1.45
C ALA A 50 -7.32 -7.32 -2.46
N SER A 51 -6.78 -8.45 -2.01
CA SER A 51 -6.23 -9.49 -2.91
C SER A 51 -7.27 -10.06 -3.86
N LEU A 52 -8.47 -10.36 -3.37
CA LEU A 52 -9.54 -10.90 -4.22
C LEU A 52 -10.03 -9.89 -5.26
N VAL A 53 -10.03 -8.59 -4.95
CA VAL A 53 -10.36 -7.52 -5.91
C VAL A 53 -9.31 -7.45 -7.02
N ILE A 54 -8.01 -7.53 -6.68
CA ILE A 54 -6.95 -7.55 -7.70
C ILE A 54 -7.04 -8.80 -8.58
N LEU A 55 -7.24 -9.98 -7.98
CA LEU A 55 -7.37 -11.25 -8.73
C LEU A 55 -8.59 -11.30 -9.67
N LYS A 56 -9.58 -10.44 -9.44
CA LYS A 56 -10.76 -10.30 -10.31
C LYS A 56 -10.59 -9.24 -11.41
N ASP A 57 -9.41 -8.63 -11.52
CA ASP A 57 -9.13 -7.48 -12.40
C ASP A 57 -10.13 -6.34 -12.14
N GLN A 58 -10.41 -6.03 -10.86
CA GLN A 58 -11.34 -4.97 -10.45
C GLN A 58 -10.62 -3.79 -9.78
N ALA A 59 -9.29 -3.79 -9.77
CA ALA A 59 -8.48 -2.76 -9.14
C ALA A 59 -8.21 -1.59 -10.12
N HIS A 60 -9.27 -0.91 -10.50
CA HIS A 60 -9.25 0.31 -11.32
C HIS A 60 -9.51 1.54 -10.44
N TYR A 61 -8.76 2.62 -10.67
CA TYR A 61 -8.91 3.87 -9.93
C TYR A 61 -8.86 5.07 -10.86
N ASP A 62 -9.87 5.92 -10.76
CA ASP A 62 -9.81 7.27 -11.30
C ASP A 62 -8.75 8.07 -10.53
N SER A 63 -7.71 8.51 -11.25
CA SER A 63 -6.64 9.33 -10.71
C SER A 63 -6.97 10.82 -10.73
N GLY A 64 -8.12 11.19 -11.29
CA GLY A 64 -8.63 12.55 -11.39
C GLY A 64 -8.12 13.30 -12.62
N ILE A 65 -8.53 14.57 -12.69
CA ILE A 65 -8.20 15.49 -13.77
C ILE A 65 -6.82 16.11 -13.54
N ILE A 66 -6.00 16.10 -14.58
CA ILE A 66 -4.72 16.81 -14.68
C ILE A 66 -4.90 17.97 -15.66
N PRO A 67 -5.18 19.18 -15.17
CA PRO A 67 -5.39 20.33 -16.03
C PRO A 67 -4.08 20.82 -16.63
N LEU A 68 -3.96 20.80 -17.96
CA LEU A 68 -2.89 21.46 -18.69
C LEU A 68 -3.48 22.67 -19.42
N VAL A 69 -3.05 23.86 -19.04
CA VAL A 69 -3.63 25.12 -19.54
C VAL A 69 -2.63 25.90 -20.39
N SER A 70 -3.15 26.55 -21.42
CA SER A 70 -2.47 27.52 -22.29
C SER A 70 -3.10 28.90 -22.08
N PRO A 71 -2.57 29.69 -21.14
CA PRO A 71 -3.28 30.87 -20.64
C PRO A 71 -3.20 32.10 -21.56
N LEU A 72 -2.24 32.16 -22.49
CA LEU A 72 -1.99 33.35 -23.30
C LEU A 72 -2.83 33.35 -24.59
N ILE A 73 -2.95 32.20 -25.25
CA ILE A 73 -3.53 32.11 -26.60
C ILE A 73 -4.94 32.70 -26.70
N ALA A 74 -5.81 32.51 -25.70
CA ALA A 74 -7.17 33.04 -25.74
C ALA A 74 -7.20 34.57 -25.69
N GLY A 75 -6.29 35.20 -24.95
CA GLY A 75 -6.16 36.66 -24.95
C GLY A 75 -5.76 37.21 -26.33
N TYR A 76 -4.87 36.49 -27.03
CA TYR A 76 -4.47 36.83 -28.40
C TYR A 76 -5.55 36.51 -29.44
N ALA A 77 -6.37 35.47 -29.22
CA ALA A 77 -7.51 35.14 -30.08
C ALA A 77 -8.67 36.14 -29.92
N GLY A 78 -8.75 36.86 -28.79
CA GLY A 78 -9.74 37.91 -28.57
C GLY A 78 -11.12 37.38 -28.17
N THR A 79 -12.18 38.10 -28.55
CA THR A 79 -13.57 37.80 -28.13
C THR A 79 -14.55 37.70 -29.30
N SER A 80 -14.07 37.80 -30.54
CA SER A 80 -14.86 37.74 -31.77
C SER A 80 -14.15 36.82 -32.77
N SER A 81 -14.31 37.08 -34.07
CA SER A 81 -13.64 36.34 -35.14
C SER A 81 -12.11 36.39 -35.00
N ILE A 82 -11.44 35.31 -35.40
CA ILE A 82 -9.96 35.24 -35.39
C ILE A 82 -9.35 36.32 -36.29
N ARG A 83 -10.04 36.78 -37.33
CA ARG A 83 -9.58 37.88 -38.20
C ARG A 83 -9.43 39.21 -37.46
N GLU A 84 -10.35 39.51 -36.55
CA GLU A 84 -10.38 40.74 -35.73
C GLU A 84 -9.55 40.62 -34.45
N SER A 85 -8.97 39.45 -34.20
CA SER A 85 -8.21 39.16 -33.00
C SER A 85 -6.96 40.05 -32.85
N PRO A 86 -6.51 40.32 -31.61
CA PRO A 86 -5.22 40.97 -31.35
C PRO A 86 -4.03 40.24 -32.00
N LEU A 87 -4.10 38.92 -32.17
CA LEU A 87 -3.10 38.13 -32.89
C LEU A 87 -2.92 38.63 -34.32
N VAL A 88 -4.01 38.82 -35.07
CA VAL A 88 -3.94 39.26 -36.48
C VAL A 88 -3.76 40.77 -36.58
N MET A 89 -4.59 41.53 -35.88
CA MET A 89 -4.65 42.99 -36.02
C MET A 89 -3.42 43.70 -35.43
N GLU A 90 -2.98 43.29 -34.24
CA GLU A 90 -1.90 43.97 -33.51
C GLU A 90 -0.55 43.28 -33.73
N THR A 91 -0.51 41.95 -33.56
CA THR A 91 0.76 41.21 -33.60
C THR A 91 1.28 41.03 -35.03
N LEU A 92 0.41 40.62 -35.96
CA LEU A 92 0.75 40.50 -37.38
C LEU A 92 0.57 41.81 -38.17
N LYS A 93 0.17 42.90 -37.50
CA LYS A 93 -0.07 44.23 -38.09
C LYS A 93 -1.04 44.17 -39.28
N ASP A 94 -2.18 43.50 -39.08
CA ASP A 94 -3.23 43.33 -40.08
C ASP A 94 -2.78 42.56 -41.34
N SER A 95 -1.69 41.79 -41.25
CA SER A 95 -1.22 40.94 -42.33
C SER A 95 -1.79 39.53 -42.22
N THR A 96 -2.47 39.08 -43.26
CA THR A 96 -2.93 37.69 -43.40
C THR A 96 -2.02 36.86 -44.30
N LYS A 97 -0.92 37.41 -44.81
CA LYS A 97 -0.04 36.69 -45.75
C LYS A 97 0.71 35.53 -45.05
N PRO A 98 0.80 34.35 -45.67
CA PRO A 98 1.64 33.26 -45.20
C PRO A 98 3.08 33.68 -45.00
N PHE A 99 3.64 33.30 -43.85
CA PHE A 99 5.04 33.46 -43.55
C PHE A 99 5.82 32.28 -44.14
N GLU A 100 6.90 32.56 -44.86
CA GLU A 100 7.76 31.50 -45.44
C GLU A 100 8.53 30.71 -44.38
N SER A 101 8.85 31.33 -43.24
CA SER A 101 9.52 30.69 -42.11
C SER A 101 9.20 31.43 -40.80
N GLY A 102 9.42 30.74 -39.69
CA GLY A 102 9.24 31.26 -38.34
C GLY A 102 7.95 30.77 -37.66
N THR A 103 8.09 30.51 -36.36
CA THR A 103 7.02 30.22 -35.40
C THR A 103 6.87 31.41 -34.46
N LEU A 104 5.62 31.80 -34.18
CA LEU A 104 5.35 32.87 -33.22
C LEU A 104 5.20 32.30 -31.81
N PHE A 105 6.02 32.77 -30.90
CA PHE A 105 6.00 32.43 -29.48
C PHE A 105 5.30 33.55 -28.69
N LEU A 106 4.23 33.21 -28.00
CA LEU A 106 3.52 34.12 -27.08
C LEU A 106 4.28 34.12 -25.76
N VAL A 107 5.07 35.17 -25.49
CA VAL A 107 5.95 35.24 -24.30
C VAL A 107 5.21 35.78 -23.09
N SER A 108 4.25 36.68 -23.30
CA SER A 108 3.35 37.21 -22.27
C SER A 108 2.07 37.73 -22.92
N SER A 109 1.13 38.22 -22.12
CA SER A 109 -0.13 38.82 -22.60
C SER A 109 0.02 39.96 -23.61
N SER A 110 1.20 40.59 -23.72
CA SER A 110 1.44 41.73 -24.61
C SER A 110 2.76 41.68 -25.38
N SER A 111 3.50 40.57 -25.30
CA SER A 111 4.79 40.43 -25.98
C SER A 111 4.91 39.09 -26.69
N THR A 112 5.38 39.13 -27.93
CA THR A 112 5.64 37.95 -28.75
C THR A 112 7.07 37.94 -29.26
N SER A 113 7.55 36.77 -29.69
CA SER A 113 8.89 36.57 -30.24
C SER A 113 8.84 35.54 -31.36
N PHE A 114 9.78 35.62 -32.31
CA PHE A 114 10.05 34.54 -33.27
C PHE A 114 11.21 33.64 -32.83
N GLU A 115 11.85 33.99 -31.71
CA GLU A 115 12.82 33.12 -31.02
C GLU A 115 12.10 32.28 -29.98
N GLN A 116 12.53 31.02 -29.84
CA GLN A 116 11.98 30.10 -28.84
C GLN A 116 12.11 30.70 -27.43
N CYS A 117 11.03 30.60 -26.65
CA CYS A 117 11.04 31.05 -25.27
C CYS A 117 11.88 30.15 -24.36
N ALA A 118 12.36 30.73 -23.24
CA ALA A 118 13.30 30.08 -22.33
C ALA A 118 12.80 28.72 -21.80
N LYS A 119 11.49 28.57 -21.55
CA LYS A 119 10.88 27.30 -21.13
C LYS A 119 11.11 26.21 -22.17
N VAL A 120 10.82 26.50 -23.45
CA VAL A 120 11.04 25.56 -24.57
C VAL A 120 12.52 25.21 -24.69
N VAL A 121 13.42 26.20 -24.65
CA VAL A 121 14.86 25.99 -24.83
C VAL A 121 15.47 25.10 -23.73
N ASN A 122 14.95 25.22 -22.51
CA ASN A 122 15.41 24.43 -21.36
C ASN A 122 14.70 23.06 -21.23
N SER A 123 13.72 22.78 -22.08
CA SER A 123 12.93 21.54 -22.05
C SER A 123 13.48 20.47 -22.99
N ASP A 124 13.14 19.21 -22.73
CA ASP A 124 13.38 18.10 -23.66
C ASP A 124 12.59 18.22 -24.98
N ALA A 125 11.57 19.10 -25.01
CA ALA A 125 10.72 19.36 -26.17
C ALA A 125 11.27 20.45 -27.11
N VAL A 126 12.49 20.95 -26.90
CA VAL A 126 13.10 22.04 -27.70
C VAL A 126 13.02 21.81 -29.21
N ASN A 127 13.21 20.57 -29.65
CA ASN A 127 13.17 20.21 -31.07
C ASN A 127 11.74 20.03 -31.61
N VAL A 128 10.78 19.74 -30.74
CA VAL A 128 9.36 19.59 -31.10
C VAL A 128 8.76 20.95 -31.47
N TYR A 129 9.19 22.04 -30.82
CA TYR A 129 8.71 23.39 -31.11
C TYR A 129 9.57 24.16 -32.12
N LYS A 130 10.40 23.47 -32.92
CA LYS A 130 11.13 24.12 -34.03
C LYS A 130 10.19 24.37 -35.20
N ASP A 131 10.34 25.52 -35.84
CA ASP A 131 9.57 25.93 -37.03
C ASP A 131 9.56 24.85 -38.12
N SER A 132 10.72 24.26 -38.41
CA SER A 132 10.86 23.18 -39.39
C SER A 132 10.02 21.95 -39.07
N PHE A 133 9.90 21.58 -37.79
CA PHE A 133 9.11 20.42 -37.39
C PHE A 133 7.61 20.72 -37.38
N LEU A 134 7.21 21.86 -36.80
CA LEU A 134 5.80 22.25 -36.73
C LEU A 134 5.18 22.42 -38.13
N ARG A 135 5.90 23.06 -39.06
CA ARG A 135 5.43 23.18 -40.44
C ARG A 135 5.40 21.83 -41.14
N TRP A 136 6.43 21.00 -40.95
CA TRP A 136 6.47 19.66 -41.54
C TRP A 136 5.32 18.77 -41.06
N ILE A 137 4.98 18.77 -39.77
CA ILE A 137 3.80 18.05 -39.25
C ILE A 137 2.51 18.59 -39.86
N TYR A 138 2.35 19.91 -39.95
CA TYR A 138 1.16 20.50 -40.58
C TYR A 138 1.04 20.10 -42.06
N ASP A 139 2.13 20.22 -42.82
CA ASP A 139 2.15 19.88 -44.25
C ASP A 139 1.84 18.40 -44.47
N ASP A 140 2.40 17.51 -43.65
CA ASP A 140 2.11 16.09 -43.71
C ASP A 140 0.67 15.76 -43.32
N LEU A 141 0.17 16.34 -42.22
CA LEU A 141 -1.23 16.21 -41.83
C LEU A 141 -2.16 16.65 -42.98
N GLN A 142 -1.88 17.80 -43.59
CA GLN A 142 -2.64 18.34 -44.71
C GLN A 142 -2.59 17.39 -45.92
N GLU A 143 -1.40 16.97 -46.35
CA GLU A 143 -1.19 16.07 -47.48
C GLU A 143 -1.93 14.74 -47.29
N LYS A 144 -1.85 14.18 -46.08
CA LYS A 144 -2.34 12.85 -45.76
C LYS A 144 -3.81 12.81 -45.48
N THR A 145 -4.42 13.83 -44.87
CA THR A 145 -5.82 13.77 -44.40
C THR A 145 -6.83 14.53 -45.26
N ALA A 146 -6.39 15.32 -46.25
CA ALA A 146 -7.26 16.12 -47.11
C ALA A 146 -8.25 15.32 -47.98
N TYR A 147 -8.12 13.99 -48.05
CA TYR A 147 -9.11 13.12 -48.72
C TYR A 147 -10.43 13.03 -47.95
N ASN A 148 -10.43 13.31 -46.64
CA ASN A 148 -11.62 13.27 -45.78
C ASN A 148 -11.87 14.62 -45.11
N ILE A 149 -10.81 15.26 -44.59
CA ILE A 149 -10.89 16.60 -43.99
C ILE A 149 -10.77 17.65 -45.10
N SER A 150 -11.89 17.94 -45.75
CA SER A 150 -11.94 18.83 -46.93
C SER A 150 -11.42 20.26 -46.67
N LEU A 151 -11.49 20.74 -45.41
CA LEU A 151 -10.95 22.03 -44.98
C LEU A 151 -9.51 22.24 -45.46
N PHE A 152 -8.68 21.21 -45.37
CA PHE A 152 -7.26 21.26 -45.75
C PHE A 152 -7.03 21.52 -47.26
N ASN A 153 -8.02 21.29 -48.13
CA ASN A 153 -7.91 21.69 -49.54
C ASN A 153 -8.14 23.20 -49.71
N GLU A 154 -8.92 23.82 -48.83
CA GLU A 154 -9.40 25.19 -48.94
C GLU A 154 -8.52 26.20 -48.20
N VAL A 155 -7.77 25.75 -47.20
CA VAL A 155 -6.92 26.61 -46.36
C VAL A 155 -5.43 26.48 -46.66
N GLU A 156 -4.68 27.53 -46.32
CA GLU A 156 -3.22 27.55 -46.30
C GLU A 156 -2.71 28.05 -44.93
N LEU A 157 -1.56 27.53 -44.51
CA LEU A 157 -0.92 27.91 -43.25
C LEU A 157 -0.40 29.35 -43.31
N VAL A 158 -0.81 30.18 -42.35
CA VAL A 158 -0.23 31.51 -42.17
C VAL A 158 1.05 31.41 -41.35
N LEU A 159 0.96 30.85 -40.13
CA LEU A 159 2.10 30.48 -39.30
C LEU A 159 1.69 29.57 -38.12
N PRO A 160 2.62 28.78 -37.56
CA PRO A 160 2.45 28.14 -36.25
C PRO A 160 2.58 29.16 -35.10
N VAL A 161 1.77 28.99 -34.06
CA VAL A 161 1.79 29.78 -32.83
C VAL A 161 1.93 28.86 -31.62
N VAL A 162 2.82 29.23 -30.68
CA VAL A 162 3.10 28.48 -29.46
C VAL A 162 2.88 29.36 -28.24
N ASP A 163 2.09 28.87 -27.28
CA ASP A 163 1.92 29.50 -25.98
C ASP A 163 3.07 29.12 -25.06
N CYS A 164 3.93 30.07 -24.69
CA CYS A 164 5.09 29.78 -23.85
C CYS A 164 4.75 29.51 -22.39
N ASP A 165 3.55 29.84 -21.94
CA ASP A 165 3.09 29.51 -20.59
C ASP A 165 2.29 28.21 -20.54
N PHE A 166 2.24 27.47 -21.64
CA PHE A 166 1.64 26.15 -21.67
C PHE A 166 2.33 25.17 -20.70
N ALA A 167 1.54 24.63 -19.76
CA ALA A 167 2.05 23.85 -18.63
C ALA A 167 2.83 22.58 -19.03
N ALA A 168 2.53 21.96 -20.18
CA ALA A 168 3.18 20.72 -20.58
C ALA A 168 4.54 20.91 -21.27
N ILE A 169 4.97 22.14 -21.54
CA ILE A 169 6.33 22.39 -22.08
C ILE A 169 7.39 21.91 -21.08
N ASP A 170 7.18 22.15 -19.78
CA ASP A 170 8.11 21.75 -18.73
C ASP A 170 7.85 20.31 -18.22
N GLY A 171 6.58 19.85 -18.25
CA GLY A 171 6.17 18.58 -17.62
C GLY A 171 5.85 17.40 -18.56
N GLY A 172 5.56 17.67 -19.84
CA GLY A 172 5.17 16.67 -20.83
C GLY A 172 6.34 16.00 -21.57
N GLY A 173 7.53 16.61 -21.49
CA GLY A 173 8.71 16.19 -22.25
C GLY A 173 8.45 16.18 -23.76
N ALA A 174 9.23 15.38 -24.49
CA ALA A 174 9.06 15.20 -25.93
C ALA A 174 7.89 14.26 -26.33
N ALA A 175 7.07 13.80 -25.38
CA ALA A 175 5.98 12.85 -25.63
C ALA A 175 4.65 13.53 -26.00
N VAL A 176 4.46 14.77 -25.59
CA VAL A 176 3.23 15.55 -25.84
C VAL A 176 3.58 16.97 -26.27
N ALA A 177 2.76 17.57 -27.12
CA ALA A 177 2.93 18.95 -27.53
C ALA A 177 1.59 19.57 -27.94
N ARG A 178 1.48 20.88 -27.80
CA ARG A 178 0.30 21.65 -28.26
C ARG A 178 0.75 22.86 -29.06
N VAL A 179 0.18 23.03 -30.24
CA VAL A 179 0.49 24.12 -31.17
C VAL A 179 -0.80 24.66 -31.76
N TYR A 180 -0.83 25.94 -32.08
CA TYR A 180 -1.99 26.59 -32.70
C TYR A 180 -1.61 27.00 -34.11
N TYR A 181 -2.17 26.31 -35.12
CA TYR A 181 -1.92 26.69 -36.51
C TYR A 181 -2.90 27.79 -36.91
N LEU A 182 -2.37 28.98 -37.21
CA LEU A 182 -3.15 30.06 -37.79
C LEU A 182 -3.23 29.81 -39.30
N VAL A 183 -4.45 29.63 -39.82
CA VAL A 183 -4.68 29.36 -41.24
C VAL A 183 -5.67 30.38 -41.81
N ARG A 184 -5.68 30.50 -43.14
CA ARG A 184 -6.69 31.30 -43.86
C ARG A 184 -7.22 30.55 -45.06
N TYR A 185 -8.41 30.93 -45.51
CA TYR A 185 -8.94 30.43 -46.78
C TYR A 185 -8.14 30.99 -47.97
N LYS A 186 -7.86 30.14 -48.96
CA LYS A 186 -7.17 30.51 -50.21
C LYS A 186 -7.99 31.46 -51.07
N THR A 187 -9.32 31.32 -51.04
CA THR A 187 -10.27 32.10 -51.83
C THR A 187 -10.70 33.40 -51.15
N ASP A 188 -10.72 33.41 -49.81
CA ASP A 188 -11.10 34.55 -48.98
C ASP A 188 -10.06 34.76 -47.88
N THR A 189 -9.10 35.64 -48.14
CA THR A 189 -7.95 35.83 -47.26
C THR A 189 -8.26 36.56 -45.96
N ASP A 190 -9.47 37.10 -45.81
CA ASP A 190 -9.95 37.71 -44.56
C ASP A 190 -10.65 36.68 -43.66
N ARG A 191 -11.01 35.51 -44.17
CA ARG A 191 -11.51 34.41 -43.35
C ARG A 191 -10.34 33.61 -42.78
N MET A 192 -10.12 33.77 -41.48
CA MET A 192 -9.02 33.17 -40.74
C MET A 192 -9.53 32.22 -39.67
N LEU A 193 -8.79 31.13 -39.46
CA LEU A 193 -9.10 30.11 -38.47
C LEU A 193 -7.88 29.86 -37.60
N LEU A 194 -8.12 29.51 -36.34
CA LEU A 194 -7.11 28.99 -35.44
C LEU A 194 -7.38 27.52 -35.19
N LEU A 195 -6.37 26.68 -35.45
CA LEU A 195 -6.47 25.24 -35.28
C LEU A 195 -5.65 24.82 -34.04
N PRO A 196 -6.24 24.82 -32.83
CA PRO A 196 -5.59 24.21 -31.66
C PRO A 196 -5.34 22.74 -31.94
N THR A 197 -4.06 22.36 -31.97
CA THR A 197 -3.61 21.01 -32.32
C THR A 197 -2.84 20.41 -31.15
N SER A 198 -3.38 19.32 -30.61
CA SER A 198 -2.79 18.52 -29.54
C SER A 198 -2.17 17.26 -30.11
N MET A 199 -0.91 17.01 -29.77
CA MET A 199 -0.11 15.88 -30.22
C MET A 199 0.30 15.05 -29.02
N SER A 200 0.09 13.73 -29.08
CA SER A 200 0.52 12.79 -28.06
C SER A 200 1.09 11.53 -28.70
N ILE A 201 2.30 11.16 -28.32
CA ILE A 201 2.79 9.79 -28.54
C ILE A 201 2.08 8.88 -27.53
N GLN A 202 1.49 7.80 -28.01
CA GLN A 202 0.67 6.86 -27.25
C GLN A 202 1.03 5.42 -27.62
N ASP A 203 0.73 4.50 -26.73
CA ASP A 203 0.70 3.07 -27.05
C ASP A 203 -0.61 2.76 -27.77
N TYR A 204 -0.57 1.90 -28.79
CA TYR A 204 -1.76 1.43 -29.51
C TYR A 204 -1.86 -0.09 -29.53
N TYR A 205 -3.10 -0.58 -29.66
CA TYR A 205 -3.43 -1.99 -29.80
C TYR A 205 -4.51 -2.17 -30.86
N ILE A 206 -4.31 -3.14 -31.76
CA ILE A 206 -5.34 -3.63 -32.69
C ILE A 206 -5.60 -5.08 -32.32
N ALA A 207 -6.61 -5.28 -31.49
CA ALA A 207 -6.89 -6.57 -30.84
C ALA A 207 -7.10 -7.71 -31.85
N GLU A 208 -7.81 -7.45 -32.95
CA GLU A 208 -8.11 -8.45 -33.97
C GLU A 208 -6.87 -8.94 -34.74
N GLN A 209 -5.82 -8.13 -34.77
CA GLN A 209 -4.57 -8.40 -35.50
C GLN A 209 -3.42 -8.80 -34.58
N TYR A 210 -3.62 -8.75 -33.25
CA TYR A 210 -2.56 -8.88 -32.24
C TYR A 210 -1.39 -7.92 -32.47
N GLU A 211 -1.68 -6.76 -33.06
CA GLU A 211 -0.71 -5.71 -33.36
C GLU A 211 -0.67 -4.71 -32.21
N ARG A 212 0.53 -4.27 -31.84
CA ARG A 212 0.78 -3.26 -30.82
C ARG A 212 2.05 -2.48 -31.14
N GLY A 213 2.08 -1.23 -30.77
CA GLY A 213 3.23 -0.36 -30.98
C GLY A 213 3.00 1.04 -30.42
N SER A 214 3.83 1.99 -30.84
CA SER A 214 3.61 3.41 -30.55
C SER A 214 2.87 4.08 -31.70
N ALA A 215 2.11 5.13 -31.41
CA ALA A 215 1.47 5.94 -32.42
C ALA A 215 1.49 7.42 -32.01
N LEU A 216 1.49 8.31 -33.00
CA LEU A 216 1.16 9.72 -32.77
C LEU A 216 -0.34 9.91 -32.95
N LEU A 217 -1.04 10.20 -31.86
CA LEU A 217 -2.40 10.71 -31.89
C LEU A 217 -2.34 12.23 -32.03
N LEU A 218 -2.97 12.75 -33.09
CA LEU A 218 -3.16 14.17 -33.33
C LEU A 218 -4.66 14.48 -33.29
N ALA A 219 -5.05 15.37 -32.38
CA ALA A 219 -6.40 15.90 -32.30
C ALA A 219 -6.34 17.41 -32.53
N PHE A 220 -7.23 17.95 -33.38
CA PHE A 220 -7.34 19.38 -33.55
C PHE A 220 -8.79 19.83 -33.69
N SER A 221 -9.04 21.08 -33.32
CA SER A 221 -10.35 21.71 -33.42
C SER A 221 -10.32 22.88 -34.39
N VAL A 222 -11.48 23.33 -34.88
CA VAL A 222 -11.57 24.45 -35.85
C VAL A 222 -12.23 25.67 -35.22
N VAL A 223 -11.45 26.70 -34.90
CA VAL A 223 -11.97 27.93 -34.29
C VAL A 223 -11.94 29.09 -35.28
N GLU A 224 -13.12 29.53 -35.74
CA GLU A 224 -13.29 30.75 -36.56
C GLU A 224 -13.69 31.96 -35.71
N ASP A 225 -14.49 31.74 -34.66
CA ASP A 225 -15.03 32.75 -33.75
C ASP A 225 -14.98 32.28 -32.30
N MET A 226 -14.45 33.14 -31.42
CA MET A 226 -14.34 32.90 -29.98
C MET A 226 -15.68 32.84 -29.24
N GLN A 227 -16.78 33.28 -29.87
CA GLN A 227 -18.14 33.18 -29.32
C GLN A 227 -18.82 31.84 -29.62
N SER A 228 -18.17 30.95 -30.38
CA SER A 228 -18.76 29.65 -30.71
C SER A 228 -18.86 28.75 -29.48
N THR A 229 -20.07 28.24 -29.23
CA THR A 229 -20.34 27.27 -28.15
C THR A 229 -20.19 25.82 -28.59
N LEU A 230 -19.93 25.59 -29.88
CA LEU A 230 -19.70 24.26 -30.44
C LEU A 230 -18.52 24.34 -31.41
N VAL A 231 -17.56 23.43 -31.25
CA VAL A 231 -16.38 23.32 -32.10
C VAL A 231 -16.27 21.91 -32.64
N ASP A 232 -16.01 21.79 -33.94
CA ASP A 232 -15.74 20.50 -34.57
C ASP A 232 -14.34 20.02 -34.21
N HIS A 233 -14.24 18.74 -33.84
CA HIS A 233 -12.98 18.05 -33.53
C HIS A 233 -12.65 17.02 -34.59
N HIS A 234 -11.37 16.98 -34.96
CA HIS A 234 -10.84 16.02 -35.92
C HIS A 234 -9.68 15.26 -35.32
N PHE A 235 -9.62 13.97 -35.64
CA PHE A 235 -8.60 13.05 -35.13
C PHE A 235 -7.86 12.42 -36.30
N ALA A 236 -6.55 12.35 -36.17
CA ALA A 236 -5.69 11.60 -37.06
C ALA A 236 -4.67 10.82 -36.24
N ILE A 237 -4.34 9.61 -36.68
CA ILE A 237 -3.35 8.78 -36.03
C ILE A 237 -2.27 8.36 -37.04
N ALA A 238 -1.02 8.39 -36.61
CA ALA A 238 0.09 7.81 -37.35
C ALA A 238 0.67 6.65 -36.53
N LEU A 239 0.39 5.42 -36.97
CA LEU A 239 0.91 4.21 -36.35
C LEU A 239 2.44 4.13 -36.53
N ASP A 240 3.10 3.47 -35.60
CA ASP A 240 4.55 3.22 -35.53
C ASP A 240 5.47 4.46 -35.43
N TYR A 241 4.90 5.68 -35.48
CA TYR A 241 5.58 6.90 -35.07
C TYR A 241 5.82 6.89 -33.55
N PRO A 242 6.97 7.35 -33.01
CA PRO A 242 8.05 8.14 -33.64
C PRO A 242 9.19 7.33 -34.26
N TYR A 243 9.01 6.02 -34.51
CA TYR A 243 10.06 5.14 -35.02
C TYR A 243 10.06 4.98 -36.54
N GLU A 244 9.19 5.71 -37.24
CA GLU A 244 9.19 5.86 -38.68
C GLU A 244 9.67 7.24 -39.11
N TYR A 245 10.26 7.33 -40.32
CA TYR A 245 10.83 8.58 -40.85
C TYR A 245 9.79 9.68 -41.10
N LYS A 246 8.56 9.31 -41.46
CA LYS A 246 7.47 10.26 -41.75
C LYS A 246 6.17 9.67 -41.18
N PRO A 247 5.36 10.44 -40.43
CA PRO A 247 4.08 9.95 -39.95
C PRO A 247 3.19 9.61 -41.15
N ASP A 248 2.55 8.44 -41.15
CA ASP A 248 1.52 8.09 -42.14
C ASP A 248 0.15 8.34 -41.49
N PHE A 249 -0.27 9.61 -41.45
CA PHE A 249 -1.55 9.96 -40.82
C PHE A 249 -2.74 9.32 -41.55
N GLU A 250 -3.58 8.62 -40.80
CA GLU A 250 -4.92 8.19 -41.21
C GLU A 250 -5.96 8.92 -40.36
N VAL A 251 -7.02 9.42 -41.00
CA VAL A 251 -8.14 10.07 -40.30
C VAL A 251 -8.87 9.04 -39.45
N CYS A 252 -9.31 9.43 -38.26
CA CYS A 252 -10.00 8.54 -37.33
C CYS A 252 -11.38 9.07 -36.94
N ASN A 253 -12.34 8.16 -36.81
CA ASN A 253 -13.54 8.40 -36.03
C ASN A 253 -13.23 8.11 -34.56
N PHE A 254 -13.60 9.03 -33.68
CA PHE A 254 -13.61 8.81 -32.23
C PHE A 254 -15.01 8.37 -31.80
N PHE A 255 -15.08 7.28 -31.05
CA PHE A 255 -16.36 6.76 -30.53
C PHE A 255 -16.56 7.15 -29.07
N ASP A 256 -15.67 6.69 -28.19
CA ASP A 256 -15.75 6.88 -26.75
C ASP A 256 -14.42 6.53 -26.07
N HIS A 257 -14.33 6.82 -24.79
CA HIS A 257 -13.32 6.28 -23.90
C HIS A 257 -13.78 4.96 -23.30
N MET A 258 -12.88 3.97 -23.25
CA MET A 258 -13.13 2.70 -22.56
C MET A 258 -13.04 2.88 -21.04
N ASP A 259 -13.69 2.02 -20.26
CA ASP A 259 -13.59 2.00 -18.78
C ASP A 259 -12.15 1.87 -18.24
N THR A 260 -11.21 1.47 -19.10
CA THR A 260 -9.78 1.32 -18.81
C THR A 260 -8.94 2.53 -19.26
N GLY A 261 -9.55 3.63 -19.68
CA GLY A 261 -8.88 4.87 -20.04
C GLY A 261 -8.26 4.90 -21.45
N PHE A 262 -8.69 4.01 -22.34
CA PHE A 262 -8.25 4.00 -23.74
C PHE A 262 -9.20 4.80 -24.64
N TRP A 263 -8.64 5.48 -25.63
CA TRP A 263 -9.35 6.01 -26.80
C TRP A 263 -9.85 4.84 -27.66
N SER A 264 -11.14 4.80 -27.97
CA SER A 264 -11.70 3.92 -28.99
C SER A 264 -11.81 4.67 -30.32
N LEU A 265 -10.94 4.31 -31.26
CA LEU A 265 -10.79 4.94 -32.56
C LEU A 265 -11.02 3.92 -33.70
N GLU A 266 -11.49 4.38 -34.85
CA GLU A 266 -11.47 3.58 -36.09
C GLU A 266 -10.92 4.42 -37.24
N THR A 267 -9.93 3.87 -37.96
CA THR A 267 -9.34 4.58 -39.09
C THR A 267 -10.26 4.61 -40.30
N ILE A 268 -10.22 5.73 -41.03
CA ILE A 268 -10.91 5.93 -42.30
C ILE A 268 -9.86 5.86 -43.40
N PRO A 269 -9.61 4.70 -44.02
CA PRO A 269 -8.58 4.55 -45.04
C PRO A 269 -8.93 5.35 -46.30
N ARG A 270 -7.92 5.93 -46.96
CA ARG A 270 -8.09 6.66 -48.24
C ARG A 270 -8.71 5.79 -49.33
N ASP A 271 -8.37 4.51 -49.35
CA ASP A 271 -8.96 3.51 -50.23
C ASP A 271 -9.40 2.30 -49.40
N SER A 272 -10.69 2.28 -49.04
CA SER A 272 -11.30 1.22 -48.24
C SER A 272 -11.32 -0.15 -48.94
N PHE A 273 -11.09 -0.21 -50.26
CA PHE A 273 -10.98 -1.49 -50.97
C PHE A 273 -9.59 -2.12 -50.81
N LEU A 274 -8.54 -1.30 -50.69
CA LEU A 274 -7.16 -1.77 -50.55
C LEU A 274 -6.74 -1.95 -49.10
N ARG A 275 -7.23 -1.11 -48.19
CA ARG A 275 -6.96 -1.19 -46.75
C ARG A 275 -8.29 -1.15 -46.00
N PRO A 276 -8.63 -2.15 -45.17
CA PRO A 276 -9.82 -2.08 -44.35
C PRO A 276 -9.64 -1.05 -43.22
N PRO A 277 -10.74 -0.44 -42.72
CA PRO A 277 -10.75 0.30 -41.47
C PRO A 277 -10.14 -0.51 -40.33
N LYS A 278 -9.34 0.14 -39.48
CA LYS A 278 -8.70 -0.51 -38.32
C LYS A 278 -9.33 -0.01 -37.02
N PRO A 279 -9.89 -0.88 -36.17
CA PRO A 279 -10.29 -0.51 -34.82
C PRO A 279 -9.05 -0.43 -33.92
N ILE A 280 -8.75 0.76 -33.42
CA ILE A 280 -7.57 1.06 -32.63
C ILE A 280 -7.99 1.44 -31.22
N LEU A 281 -7.32 0.83 -30.24
CA LEU A 281 -7.30 1.32 -28.87
C LEU A 281 -5.97 2.02 -28.63
N SER A 282 -5.97 3.29 -28.22
CA SER A 282 -4.74 3.98 -27.85
C SER A 282 -4.84 4.71 -26.52
N ALA A 283 -3.74 4.81 -25.80
CA ALA A 283 -3.64 5.62 -24.59
C ALA A 283 -2.18 6.00 -24.37
N ARG A 284 -1.94 7.15 -23.73
CA ARG A 284 -0.61 7.40 -23.17
C ARG A 284 -0.51 6.62 -21.87
N GLN A 285 0.34 5.60 -21.80
CA GLN A 285 0.46 4.78 -20.60
C GLN A 285 1.70 5.19 -19.82
N LEU A 286 1.61 5.36 -18.51
CA LEU A 286 2.78 5.52 -17.64
C LEU A 286 2.70 4.52 -16.51
N GLY A 287 3.84 3.96 -16.10
CA GLY A 287 3.85 2.99 -15.01
C GLY A 287 5.04 2.06 -15.09
N PHE A 288 4.94 0.98 -14.33
CA PHE A 288 5.99 -0.02 -14.27
C PHE A 288 5.43 -1.43 -14.05
N TYR A 289 6.23 -2.43 -14.39
CA TYR A 289 5.94 -3.85 -14.16
C TYR A 289 7.17 -4.61 -13.65
N LEU A 290 6.96 -5.76 -13.01
CA LEU A 290 8.08 -6.58 -12.53
C LEU A 290 8.60 -7.56 -13.59
N ASP A 291 7.74 -8.46 -14.07
CA ASP A 291 8.11 -9.49 -15.07
C ASP A 291 7.48 -9.17 -16.43
N LYS A 292 6.14 -8.97 -16.45
CA LYS A 292 5.39 -8.62 -17.66
C LYS A 292 4.24 -7.67 -17.32
N GLU A 293 3.92 -6.80 -18.27
CA GLU A 293 2.74 -5.91 -18.24
C GLU A 293 1.43 -6.68 -17.99
N THR A 294 1.33 -7.93 -18.45
CA THR A 294 0.12 -8.75 -18.31
C THR A 294 0.04 -9.52 -16.99
N SER A 295 1.07 -9.48 -16.14
CA SER A 295 1.12 -10.28 -14.89
C SER A 295 1.19 -9.45 -13.62
N GLN A 296 2.09 -8.47 -13.57
CA GLN A 296 2.33 -7.62 -12.40
C GLN A 296 2.65 -6.21 -12.88
N VAL A 297 1.61 -5.37 -13.00
CA VAL A 297 1.74 -4.01 -13.54
C VAL A 297 0.98 -3.01 -12.69
N ASN A 298 1.57 -1.84 -12.57
CA ASN A 298 0.96 -0.65 -12.02
C ASN A 298 1.09 0.44 -13.08
N GLN A 299 -0.01 0.74 -13.77
CA GLN A 299 0.00 1.71 -14.85
C GLN A 299 -1.17 2.68 -14.73
N ILE A 300 -1.00 3.86 -15.30
CA ILE A 300 -2.05 4.84 -15.52
C ILE A 300 -2.18 5.04 -17.02
N ASN A 301 -3.40 4.85 -17.54
CA ASN A 301 -3.75 5.18 -18.91
C ASN A 301 -4.30 6.60 -18.94
N PHE A 302 -3.69 7.45 -19.74
CA PHE A 302 -4.06 8.85 -19.87
C PHE A 302 -4.81 9.10 -21.18
N HIS A 303 -5.96 9.77 -21.05
CA HIS A 303 -6.75 10.31 -22.16
C HIS A 303 -7.18 11.76 -21.84
N TRP A 304 -7.85 12.45 -22.76
CA TRP A 304 -8.39 13.79 -22.51
C TRP A 304 -9.71 13.95 -23.23
N ASP A 305 -10.60 14.73 -22.66
CA ASP A 305 -11.88 15.05 -23.30
C ASP A 305 -11.72 16.29 -24.20
N PRO A 306 -12.13 16.22 -25.48
CA PRO A 306 -12.16 17.40 -26.36
C PRO A 306 -13.17 18.45 -25.83
N PRO A 307 -12.78 19.74 -25.68
CA PRO A 307 -13.69 20.77 -25.18
C PRO A 307 -14.78 21.17 -26.19
N ASP A 308 -15.99 21.48 -25.73
CA ASP A 308 -17.11 21.83 -26.62
C ASP A 308 -17.02 23.25 -27.21
N ASP A 309 -16.51 24.23 -26.46
CA ASP A 309 -16.51 25.64 -26.83
C ASP A 309 -15.14 26.17 -27.31
N ALA A 310 -15.16 27.25 -28.08
CA ALA A 310 -13.97 27.84 -28.70
C ALA A 310 -12.92 28.32 -27.68
N TYR A 311 -13.35 28.86 -26.55
CA TYR A 311 -12.43 29.36 -25.53
C TYR A 311 -11.69 28.19 -24.88
N SER A 312 -12.43 27.19 -24.40
CA SER A 312 -11.86 25.99 -23.77
C SER A 312 -11.02 25.17 -24.76
N ALA A 313 -11.41 25.09 -26.04
CA ALA A 313 -10.63 24.43 -27.08
C ALA A 313 -9.25 25.06 -27.32
N LEU A 314 -9.09 26.35 -27.01
CA LEU A 314 -7.80 27.03 -27.05
C LEU A 314 -7.04 26.92 -25.72
N THR A 315 -7.71 27.10 -24.58
CA THR A 315 -7.03 27.21 -23.27
C THR A 315 -6.80 25.87 -22.61
N ASP A 316 -7.77 24.96 -22.65
CA ASP A 316 -7.83 23.82 -21.74
C ASP A 316 -7.40 22.55 -22.47
N TRP A 317 -6.61 21.71 -21.81
CA TRP A 317 -6.27 20.36 -22.22
C TRP A 317 -6.24 19.48 -20.98
N ASN A 318 -7.43 19.09 -20.55
CA ASN A 318 -7.66 18.38 -19.30
C ASN A 318 -7.47 16.89 -19.52
N TRP A 319 -6.39 16.34 -18.96
CA TRP A 319 -6.11 14.92 -19.03
C TRP A 319 -6.79 14.18 -17.87
N HIS A 320 -7.23 12.97 -18.15
CA HIS A 320 -7.82 12.03 -17.20
C HIS A 320 -6.90 10.82 -17.11
N GLY A 321 -6.67 10.32 -15.90
CA GLY A 321 -5.79 9.17 -15.67
C GLY A 321 -6.54 8.02 -15.02
N ASP A 322 -6.60 6.87 -15.69
CA ASP A 322 -7.18 5.65 -15.15
C ASP A 322 -6.07 4.68 -14.73
N ALA A 323 -5.92 4.49 -13.42
CA ALA A 323 -4.94 3.59 -12.87
C ALA A 323 -5.44 2.15 -12.91
N ILE A 324 -4.63 1.25 -13.46
CA ILE A 324 -4.87 -0.18 -13.55
C ILE A 324 -3.77 -0.90 -12.76
N ILE A 325 -4.19 -1.67 -11.77
CA ILE A 325 -3.30 -2.50 -10.96
C ILE A 325 -3.61 -3.97 -11.24
N ARG A 326 -2.59 -4.72 -11.67
CA ARG A 326 -2.69 -6.17 -11.83
C ARG A 326 -1.58 -6.86 -11.05
N ASP A 327 -1.95 -7.92 -10.37
CA ASP A 327 -1.00 -8.83 -9.71
C ASP A 327 -1.58 -10.25 -9.73
N ASN A 328 -1.13 -11.06 -10.69
CA ASN A 328 -1.52 -12.47 -10.79
C ASN A 328 -1.02 -13.32 -9.60
N TRP A 329 -0.10 -12.79 -8.79
CA TRP A 329 0.42 -13.42 -7.59
C TRP A 329 -0.27 -12.93 -6.31
N ALA A 330 -1.24 -12.01 -6.40
CA ALA A 330 -1.94 -11.46 -5.23
C ALA A 330 -2.61 -12.52 -4.33
N TRP A 331 -2.83 -13.73 -4.85
CA TRP A 331 -3.35 -14.88 -4.09
C TRP A 331 -2.44 -15.30 -2.93
N VAL A 332 -1.13 -15.02 -2.96
CA VAL A 332 -0.22 -15.41 -1.86
C VAL A 332 -0.64 -14.75 -0.53
N HIS A 333 -1.25 -13.58 -0.62
CA HIS A 333 -1.72 -12.78 0.51
C HIS A 333 -3.04 -13.28 1.11
N ILE A 334 -3.71 -14.27 0.47
CA ILE A 334 -4.84 -15.00 1.07
C ILE A 334 -4.40 -15.76 2.34
N ILE A 335 -3.09 -15.89 2.58
CA ILE A 335 -2.57 -16.37 3.86
C ILE A 335 -3.11 -15.60 5.07
N HIS A 336 -3.44 -14.31 4.90
CA HIS A 336 -4.10 -13.51 5.93
C HIS A 336 -5.50 -14.03 6.29
N LEU A 337 -6.24 -14.63 5.36
CA LEU A 337 -7.50 -15.30 5.65
C LEU A 337 -7.30 -16.47 6.62
N LEU A 338 -6.23 -17.25 6.43
CA LEU A 338 -5.89 -18.35 7.34
C LEU A 338 -5.55 -17.82 8.74
N PHE A 339 -4.81 -16.71 8.82
CA PHE A 339 -4.53 -16.05 10.10
C PHE A 339 -5.82 -15.55 10.77
N ALA A 340 -6.72 -14.92 10.02
CA ALA A 340 -8.00 -14.43 10.53
C ALA A 340 -8.86 -15.57 11.09
N LEU A 341 -8.99 -16.68 10.35
CA LEU A 341 -9.76 -17.85 10.77
C LEU A 341 -9.20 -18.50 12.04
N ASP A 342 -7.87 -18.65 12.12
CA ASP A 342 -7.19 -19.16 13.31
C ASP A 342 -7.45 -18.25 14.52
N VAL A 343 -7.30 -16.93 14.38
CA VAL A 343 -7.57 -15.99 15.47
C VAL A 343 -9.05 -16.01 15.87
N LEU A 344 -9.98 -16.02 14.92
CA LEU A 344 -11.42 -16.10 15.23
C LEU A 344 -11.78 -17.36 16.02
N PHE A 345 -11.19 -18.50 15.68
CA PHE A 345 -11.37 -19.73 16.45
C PHE A 345 -10.86 -19.56 17.90
N GLN A 346 -9.66 -18.99 18.07
CA GLN A 346 -9.07 -18.77 19.40
C GLN A 346 -9.84 -17.74 20.24
N LEU A 347 -10.36 -16.68 19.61
CA LEU A 347 -11.23 -15.70 20.26
C LEU A 347 -12.58 -16.31 20.65
N SER A 348 -13.13 -17.21 19.83
CA SER A 348 -14.35 -17.97 20.14
C SER A 348 -14.14 -18.89 21.34
N LEU A 349 -12.98 -19.57 21.40
CA LEU A 349 -12.59 -20.36 22.57
C LEU A 349 -12.47 -19.48 23.82
N LEU A 350 -11.84 -18.32 23.72
CA LEU A 350 -11.74 -17.38 24.84
C LEU A 350 -13.11 -16.94 25.34
N LEU A 351 -14.01 -16.52 24.43
CA LEU A 351 -15.38 -16.15 24.77
C LEU A 351 -16.13 -17.29 25.47
N PHE A 352 -15.94 -18.53 24.99
CA PHE A 352 -16.51 -19.72 25.63
C PHE A 352 -15.98 -19.92 27.07
N LEU A 353 -14.67 -19.73 27.30
CA LEU A 353 -14.06 -19.80 28.63
C LEU A 353 -14.58 -18.70 29.57
N VAL A 354 -14.70 -17.47 29.06
CA VAL A 354 -15.26 -16.33 29.81
C VAL A 354 -16.71 -16.62 30.20
N PHE A 355 -17.53 -17.05 29.25
CA PHE A 355 -18.93 -17.41 29.49
C PHE A 355 -19.09 -18.50 30.55
N ARG A 356 -18.24 -19.53 30.49
CA ARG A 356 -18.25 -20.60 31.50
C ARG A 356 -17.83 -20.09 32.87
N SER A 357 -16.79 -19.26 32.94
CA SER A 357 -16.32 -18.67 34.20
C SER A 357 -17.43 -17.84 34.86
N LEU A 358 -18.17 -17.05 34.06
CA LEU A 358 -19.35 -16.31 34.48
C LEU A 358 -20.43 -17.25 35.04
N ARG A 359 -20.73 -18.37 34.37
CA ARG A 359 -21.67 -19.38 34.88
C ARG A 359 -21.21 -20.03 36.20
N GLN A 360 -19.92 -20.05 36.47
CA GLN A 360 -19.34 -20.52 37.74
C GLN A 360 -19.26 -19.41 38.82
N GLY A 361 -19.82 -18.23 38.54
CA GLY A 361 -19.85 -17.09 39.47
C GLY A 361 -18.51 -16.36 39.60
N ARG A 362 -17.58 -16.53 38.66
CA ARG A 362 -16.27 -15.89 38.65
C ARG A 362 -16.12 -15.01 37.40
N LEU A 363 -15.80 -13.73 37.57
CA LEU A 363 -15.45 -12.87 36.44
C LEU A 363 -13.97 -13.06 36.11
N TRP A 364 -13.69 -13.73 35.00
CA TRP A 364 -12.35 -13.94 34.47
C TRP A 364 -12.33 -13.58 32.98
N ILE A 365 -11.34 -12.78 32.57
CA ILE A 365 -11.11 -12.40 31.18
C ILE A 365 -9.63 -12.66 30.88
N GLY A 366 -9.36 -13.64 30.03
CA GLY A 366 -8.02 -14.00 29.60
C GLY A 366 -7.42 -12.99 28.61
N ASP A 367 -6.17 -13.23 28.24
CA ASP A 367 -5.45 -12.40 27.26
C ASP A 367 -5.79 -12.81 25.82
N ALA A 368 -6.62 -12.03 25.13
CA ALA A 368 -7.01 -12.31 23.75
C ALA A 368 -5.83 -12.37 22.77
N PHE A 369 -4.71 -11.73 23.09
CA PHE A 369 -3.54 -11.71 22.22
C PHE A 369 -2.57 -12.88 22.47
N ALA A 370 -2.81 -13.71 23.50
CA ALA A 370 -1.93 -14.82 23.82
C ALA A 370 -1.81 -15.85 22.68
N SER A 371 -2.92 -16.17 22.02
CA SER A 371 -2.94 -17.07 20.88
C SER A 371 -2.18 -16.49 19.67
N ILE A 372 -2.39 -15.21 19.38
CA ILE A 372 -1.67 -14.48 18.33
C ILE A 372 -0.16 -14.54 18.63
N SER A 373 0.24 -14.17 19.84
CA SER A 373 1.64 -14.16 20.28
C SER A 373 2.35 -15.50 20.17
N ASN A 374 1.64 -16.63 20.35
CA ASN A 374 2.23 -17.96 20.19
C ASN A 374 2.60 -18.25 18.74
N ALA A 375 1.82 -17.78 17.78
CA ALA A 375 2.01 -18.04 16.36
C ALA A 375 2.78 -16.93 15.60
N LEU A 376 3.04 -15.77 16.22
CA LEU A 376 3.67 -14.60 15.56
C LEU A 376 4.96 -14.92 14.80
N LEU A 377 5.82 -15.80 15.33
CA LEU A 377 7.07 -16.19 14.67
C LEU A 377 6.80 -16.88 13.33
N TYR A 378 5.90 -17.86 13.33
CA TYR A 378 5.48 -18.57 12.13
C TYR A 378 4.77 -17.65 11.15
N ARG A 379 3.84 -16.81 11.63
CA ARG A 379 3.11 -15.86 10.78
C ARG A 379 4.04 -14.88 10.07
N GLY A 380 5.05 -14.34 10.76
CA GLY A 380 6.04 -13.47 10.14
C GLY A 380 6.88 -14.19 9.07
N ILE A 381 7.32 -15.42 9.33
CA ILE A 381 8.05 -16.22 8.33
C ILE A 381 7.17 -16.47 7.10
N TYR A 382 5.91 -16.84 7.30
CA TYR A 382 4.96 -17.07 6.23
C TYR A 382 4.70 -15.81 5.38
N VAL A 383 4.57 -14.64 6.00
CA VAL A 383 4.44 -13.35 5.27
C VAL A 383 5.70 -13.01 4.48
N VAL A 384 6.89 -13.27 5.03
CA VAL A 384 8.15 -13.06 4.29
C VAL A 384 8.24 -14.00 3.08
N ILE A 385 7.86 -15.27 3.24
CA ILE A 385 7.80 -16.22 2.11
C ILE A 385 6.76 -15.77 1.08
N SER A 386 5.57 -15.34 1.52
CA SER A 386 4.52 -14.80 0.65
C SER A 386 5.04 -13.64 -0.21
N ASN A 387 5.67 -12.65 0.44
CA ASN A 387 6.27 -11.52 -0.24
C ASN A 387 7.38 -11.94 -1.20
N HIS A 388 8.21 -12.91 -0.82
CA HIS A 388 9.26 -13.42 -1.70
C HIS A 388 8.69 -14.10 -2.95
N VAL A 389 7.62 -14.88 -2.83
CA VAL A 389 6.92 -15.50 -3.97
C VAL A 389 6.26 -14.45 -4.87
N ASN A 390 5.75 -13.36 -4.29
CA ASN A 390 5.22 -12.21 -5.04
C ASN A 390 6.33 -11.29 -5.60
N GLY A 391 7.62 -11.67 -5.52
CA GLY A 391 8.72 -10.81 -5.96
C GLY A 391 8.81 -9.46 -5.22
N TYR A 392 8.23 -9.38 -4.02
CA TYR A 392 8.06 -8.17 -3.21
C TYR A 392 7.20 -7.07 -3.86
N TRP A 393 6.41 -7.40 -4.89
CA TRP A 393 5.63 -6.46 -5.68
C TRP A 393 4.75 -5.51 -4.85
N THR A 394 3.90 -6.04 -3.98
CA THR A 394 3.00 -5.23 -3.13
C THR A 394 3.76 -4.22 -2.25
N LEU A 395 4.94 -4.59 -1.75
CA LEU A 395 5.77 -3.68 -0.94
C LEU A 395 6.48 -2.64 -1.81
N THR A 396 6.87 -3.01 -3.04
CA THR A 396 7.46 -2.10 -4.01
C THR A 396 6.45 -1.03 -4.44
N GLU A 397 5.22 -1.42 -4.81
CA GLU A 397 4.15 -0.48 -5.14
C GLU A 397 3.87 0.50 -4.01
N PHE A 398 3.76 -0.02 -2.78
CA PHE A 398 3.59 0.81 -1.58
C PHE A 398 4.73 1.80 -1.38
N SER A 399 5.98 1.34 -1.55
CA SER A 399 7.16 2.16 -1.30
C SER A 399 7.34 3.24 -2.39
N LEU A 400 7.05 2.92 -3.65
CA LEU A 400 7.03 3.89 -4.75
C LEU A 400 5.90 4.90 -4.58
N ALA A 401 4.71 4.47 -4.16
CA ALA A 401 3.61 5.39 -3.86
C ALA A 401 3.96 6.37 -2.72
N LEU A 402 4.64 5.90 -1.68
CA LEU A 402 5.15 6.76 -0.61
C LEU A 402 6.19 7.75 -1.14
N ALA A 403 7.15 7.29 -1.93
CA ALA A 403 8.21 8.11 -2.49
C ALA A 403 7.65 9.21 -3.41
N ASN A 404 6.68 8.86 -4.25
CA ASN A 404 5.98 9.79 -5.11
C ASN A 404 5.21 10.84 -4.29
N SER A 405 4.41 10.41 -3.31
CA SER A 405 3.67 11.34 -2.42
C SER A 405 4.59 12.39 -1.80
N ILE A 406 5.75 11.96 -1.29
CA ILE A 406 6.76 12.83 -0.69
C ILE A 406 7.44 13.74 -1.73
N GLY A 407 7.69 13.22 -2.93
CA GLY A 407 8.29 13.94 -4.05
C GLY A 407 7.36 14.94 -4.73
N GLY A 408 6.07 14.95 -4.37
CA GLY A 408 5.04 15.78 -5.01
C GLY A 408 4.45 15.18 -6.29
N ASN A 409 4.74 13.92 -6.58
CA ASN A 409 4.16 13.18 -7.70
C ASN A 409 3.04 12.26 -7.16
N SER A 410 1.90 12.13 -7.86
CA SER A 410 0.80 11.26 -7.39
C SER A 410 0.43 10.19 -8.41
N THR A 411 1.44 9.59 -9.06
CA THR A 411 1.27 8.72 -10.22
C THR A 411 1.17 7.23 -9.89
N VAL A 412 1.28 6.81 -8.62
CA VAL A 412 1.25 5.39 -8.25
C VAL A 412 0.12 5.13 -7.27
N LYS A 413 -0.86 4.34 -7.72
CA LYS A 413 -1.96 3.86 -6.89
C LYS A 413 -1.59 2.49 -6.33
N TYR A 414 -2.07 2.14 -5.15
CA TYR A 414 -1.81 0.82 -4.56
C TYR A 414 -2.91 0.43 -3.58
N ARG A 415 -3.00 -0.86 -3.27
CA ARG A 415 -3.89 -1.38 -2.23
C ARG A 415 -3.21 -1.34 -0.87
N SER A 416 -3.54 -0.33 -0.06
CA SER A 416 -2.89 -0.14 1.24
C SER A 416 -3.11 -1.27 2.23
N ASP A 417 -4.25 -1.96 2.15
CA ASP A 417 -4.62 -2.99 3.12
C ASP A 417 -3.66 -4.19 3.09
N MET A 418 -3.16 -4.56 1.90
CA MET A 418 -2.24 -5.68 1.73
C MET A 418 -0.86 -5.35 2.32
N ALA A 419 -0.29 -4.20 1.93
CA ALA A 419 0.98 -3.74 2.47
C ALA A 419 0.91 -3.52 3.99
N HIS A 420 -0.20 -2.96 4.49
CA HIS A 420 -0.43 -2.76 5.93
C HIS A 420 -0.41 -4.07 6.70
N ALA A 421 -1.18 -5.08 6.27
CA ALA A 421 -1.27 -6.37 6.97
C ALA A 421 0.07 -7.12 7.00
N ASP A 422 0.81 -7.09 5.89
CA ASP A 422 2.14 -7.69 5.78
C ASP A 422 3.14 -7.01 6.72
N MET A 423 3.24 -5.68 6.63
CA MET A 423 4.14 -4.90 7.48
C MET A 423 3.77 -5.03 8.95
N LEU A 424 2.48 -5.03 9.30
CA LEU A 424 2.05 -5.23 10.69
C LEU A 424 2.53 -6.59 11.22
N THR A 425 2.36 -7.65 10.43
CA THR A 425 2.76 -9.00 10.84
C THR A 425 4.27 -9.10 11.04
N ILE A 426 5.06 -8.48 10.15
CA ILE A 426 6.52 -8.38 10.29
C ILE A 426 6.90 -7.54 11.52
N TYR A 427 6.22 -6.42 11.77
CA TYR A 427 6.47 -5.56 12.92
C TYR A 427 6.21 -6.29 14.25
N LEU A 428 5.07 -6.97 14.37
CA LEU A 428 4.74 -7.78 15.55
C LEU A 428 5.75 -8.91 15.77
N ASN A 429 6.26 -9.51 14.70
CA ASN A 429 7.32 -10.51 14.76
C ASN A 429 8.63 -9.94 15.33
N LEU A 430 9.07 -8.78 14.84
CA LEU A 430 10.26 -8.09 15.34
C LEU A 430 10.13 -7.72 16.81
N VAL A 431 8.98 -7.18 17.22
CA VAL A 431 8.73 -6.86 18.64
C VAL A 431 8.72 -8.12 19.49
N SER A 432 8.16 -9.23 19.00
CA SER A 432 8.22 -10.52 19.68
C SER A 432 9.66 -10.96 19.90
N ILE A 433 10.52 -10.93 18.87
CA ILE A 433 11.95 -11.26 18.98
C ILE A 433 12.64 -10.36 20.02
N LEU A 434 12.43 -9.03 19.94
CA LEU A 434 12.99 -8.07 20.90
C LEU A 434 12.54 -8.38 22.34
N SER A 435 11.29 -8.77 22.53
CA SER A 435 10.73 -9.19 23.82
C SER A 435 11.47 -10.39 24.42
N TYR A 436 11.81 -11.38 23.60
CA TYR A 436 12.57 -12.56 24.03
C TYR A 436 14.03 -12.22 24.34
N VAL A 437 14.67 -11.38 23.52
CA VAL A 437 16.05 -10.94 23.72
C VAL A 437 16.18 -10.13 25.02
N LEU A 438 15.30 -9.15 25.23
CA LEU A 438 15.31 -8.30 26.41
C LEU A 438 14.66 -8.94 27.64
N ARG A 439 13.98 -10.08 27.47
CA ARG A 439 13.27 -10.82 28.52
C ARG A 439 12.22 -9.96 29.22
N GLU A 440 11.43 -9.25 28.44
CA GLU A 440 10.33 -8.40 28.91
C GLU A 440 9.08 -8.62 28.07
N ARG A 441 7.90 -8.56 28.69
CA ARG A 441 6.61 -8.61 27.98
C ARG A 441 6.25 -7.22 27.49
N VAL A 442 5.69 -7.11 26.30
CA VAL A 442 5.21 -5.83 25.75
C VAL A 442 3.71 -5.89 25.56
N ASP A 443 3.02 -4.82 25.94
CA ASP A 443 1.57 -4.77 25.86
C ASP A 443 1.07 -4.72 24.40
N PRO A 444 0.12 -5.58 23.99
CA PRO A 444 -0.35 -5.63 22.61
C PRO A 444 -0.96 -4.32 22.10
N ILE A 445 -1.71 -3.59 22.95
CA ILE A 445 -2.33 -2.32 22.54
C ILE A 445 -1.23 -1.32 22.22
N PHE A 446 -0.22 -1.23 23.09
CA PHE A 446 0.90 -0.32 22.89
C PHE A 446 1.67 -0.63 21.59
N VAL A 447 1.94 -1.91 21.31
CA VAL A 447 2.64 -2.32 20.08
C VAL A 447 1.84 -1.96 18.83
N MET A 448 0.55 -2.27 18.82
CA MET A 448 -0.34 -1.95 17.70
C MET A 448 -0.41 -0.45 17.47
N VAL A 449 -0.62 0.35 18.53
CA VAL A 449 -0.64 1.81 18.43
C VAL A 449 0.68 2.36 17.88
N CYS A 450 1.83 1.85 18.32
CA CYS A 450 3.13 2.25 17.78
C CYS A 450 3.28 1.92 16.29
N PHE A 451 2.77 0.77 15.84
CA PHE A 451 2.76 0.43 14.42
C PHE A 451 1.84 1.37 13.62
N GLU A 452 0.59 1.57 14.07
CA GLU A 452 -0.38 2.40 13.36
C GLU A 452 0.10 3.85 13.24
N ILE A 453 0.70 4.40 14.31
CA ILE A 453 1.33 5.72 14.25
C ILE A 453 2.44 5.73 13.20
N GLY A 454 3.30 4.70 13.20
CA GLY A 454 4.39 4.57 12.22
C GLY A 454 3.90 4.51 10.78
N PHE A 455 2.87 3.70 10.53
CA PHE A 455 2.32 3.46 9.21
C PHE A 455 1.55 4.68 8.68
N TYR A 456 0.67 5.27 9.48
CA TYR A 456 -0.13 6.42 9.04
C TYR A 456 0.65 7.74 9.04
N SER A 457 1.68 7.89 9.89
CA SER A 457 2.51 9.10 9.92
C SER A 457 3.78 8.98 9.05
N ARG A 458 3.86 7.97 8.18
CA ARG A 458 5.06 7.62 7.39
C ARG A 458 5.65 8.79 6.57
N GLU A 459 4.80 9.62 5.97
CA GLU A 459 5.24 10.81 5.21
C GLU A 459 5.91 11.84 6.12
N SER A 460 5.26 12.16 7.25
CA SER A 460 5.84 13.04 8.27
C SER A 460 7.12 12.45 8.87
N MET A 461 7.17 11.13 9.08
CA MET A 461 8.35 10.46 9.61
C MET A 461 9.53 10.46 8.62
N ALA A 462 9.26 10.40 7.32
CA ALA A 462 10.31 10.53 6.31
C ALA A 462 11.03 11.89 6.43
N THR A 463 10.32 12.96 6.74
CA THR A 463 10.92 14.30 6.93
C THR A 463 11.89 14.38 8.12
N ILE A 464 11.75 13.50 9.11
CA ILE A 464 12.67 13.41 10.26
C ILE A 464 14.04 12.86 9.81
N LEU A 465 14.07 12.06 8.74
CA LEU A 465 15.26 11.38 8.22
C LEU A 465 15.54 11.84 6.78
N PRO A 466 16.06 13.07 6.58
CA PRO A 466 16.19 13.69 5.25
C PRO A 466 17.06 12.88 4.29
N ALA A 467 18.04 12.13 4.80
CA ALA A 467 18.87 11.25 3.98
C ALA A 467 18.07 10.09 3.37
N LEU A 468 17.14 9.50 4.13
CA LEU A 468 16.27 8.43 3.63
C LEU A 468 15.16 9.00 2.75
N GLN A 469 14.63 10.17 3.10
CA GLN A 469 13.67 10.89 2.26
C GLN A 469 14.25 11.15 0.87
N LYS A 470 15.46 11.68 0.81
CA LYS A 470 16.15 11.91 -0.46
C LYS A 470 16.35 10.61 -1.23
N LEU A 471 16.79 9.53 -0.58
CA LEU A 471 17.01 8.24 -1.22
C LEU A 471 15.74 7.70 -1.91
N ILE A 472 14.59 7.71 -1.22
CA ILE A 472 13.35 7.18 -1.80
C ILE A 472 12.84 8.07 -2.94
N VAL A 473 12.95 9.40 -2.81
CA VAL A 473 12.55 10.35 -3.87
C VAL A 473 13.45 10.21 -5.09
N ASP A 474 14.78 10.15 -4.91
CA ASP A 474 15.74 9.96 -6.00
C ASP A 474 15.49 8.62 -6.72
N TYR A 475 15.19 7.56 -5.98
CA TYR A 475 14.80 6.27 -6.56
C TYR A 475 13.55 6.40 -7.44
N SER A 476 12.49 7.03 -6.92
CA SER A 476 11.23 7.21 -7.65
C SER A 476 11.37 8.09 -8.91
N ASN A 477 12.18 9.14 -8.82
CA ASN A 477 12.49 10.01 -9.96
C ASN A 477 13.27 9.24 -11.04
N THR A 478 14.23 8.41 -10.63
CA THR A 478 15.01 7.57 -11.55
C THR A 478 14.13 6.51 -12.21
N GLU A 479 13.27 5.83 -11.45
CA GLU A 479 12.30 4.88 -12.01
C GLU A 479 11.36 5.57 -13.00
N SER A 480 10.85 6.77 -12.66
CA SER A 480 9.98 7.52 -13.57
C SER A 480 10.67 7.87 -14.90
N ALA A 481 11.97 8.15 -14.87
CA ALA A 481 12.76 8.45 -16.06
C ALA A 481 12.92 7.23 -17.00
N TYR A 482 12.96 6.00 -16.48
CA TYR A 482 13.04 4.80 -17.32
C TYR A 482 11.81 4.55 -18.19
N GLY A 483 10.69 5.22 -17.92
CA GLY A 483 9.53 5.17 -18.80
C GLY A 483 9.80 5.84 -20.16
N GLN A 484 10.76 6.76 -20.25
CA GLN A 484 11.20 7.32 -21.53
C GLN A 484 11.99 6.25 -22.29
N VAL A 485 11.51 5.88 -23.48
CA VAL A 485 12.17 4.83 -24.26
C VAL A 485 13.50 5.33 -24.79
N GLU A 486 14.58 4.68 -24.35
CA GLU A 486 15.93 4.93 -24.85
C GLU A 486 16.03 4.43 -26.29
N VAL A 487 16.54 5.30 -27.16
CA VAL A 487 16.71 5.03 -28.59
C VAL A 487 18.14 5.33 -29.00
N ASP A 488 18.63 4.63 -30.02
CA ASP A 488 19.92 4.96 -30.62
C ASP A 488 19.88 6.28 -31.40
N ASP A 489 21.05 6.80 -31.77
CA ASP A 489 21.17 8.06 -32.51
C ASP A 489 20.41 8.03 -33.85
N PHE A 490 20.24 6.86 -34.47
CA PHE A 490 19.53 6.74 -35.74
C PHE A 490 18.03 6.99 -35.55
N LEU A 491 17.39 6.24 -34.66
CA LEU A 491 15.99 6.40 -34.30
C LEU A 491 15.73 7.79 -33.68
N ALA A 492 16.68 8.30 -32.91
CA ALA A 492 16.59 9.63 -32.34
C ALA A 492 16.51 10.74 -33.40
N ASN A 493 17.11 10.53 -34.56
CA ASN A 493 17.08 11.50 -35.67
C ASN A 493 15.81 11.44 -36.52
N LEU A 494 14.97 10.39 -36.40
CA LEU A 494 13.73 10.26 -37.19
C LEU A 494 12.66 11.26 -36.73
N SER A 495 12.56 11.48 -35.42
CA SER A 495 11.56 12.37 -34.83
C SER A 495 12.14 13.10 -33.62
N PRO A 496 11.77 14.36 -33.38
CA PRO A 496 12.03 15.02 -32.11
C PRO A 496 11.11 14.56 -30.98
N MET A 497 10.00 13.85 -31.28
CA MET A 497 9.10 13.30 -30.27
C MET A 497 9.59 11.94 -29.76
N ARG A 498 9.21 11.58 -28.53
CA ARG A 498 9.64 10.35 -27.86
C ARG A 498 8.48 9.62 -27.20
N LEU A 499 8.52 8.29 -27.27
CA LEU A 499 7.59 7.46 -26.50
C LEU A 499 7.98 7.51 -25.02
N TRP A 500 6.98 7.78 -24.19
CA TRP A 500 7.07 7.58 -22.76
C TRP A 500 5.96 6.60 -22.37
N THR A 501 6.37 5.39 -21.97
CA THR A 501 5.47 4.26 -21.76
C THR A 501 5.76 3.53 -20.43
N VAL A 502 5.00 2.48 -20.17
CA VAL A 502 5.18 1.52 -19.08
C VAL A 502 6.48 0.74 -19.29
N HIS A 503 7.27 0.56 -18.22
CA HIS A 503 8.60 -0.06 -18.31
C HIS A 503 8.85 -1.11 -17.23
N PRO A 504 9.78 -2.06 -17.41
CA PRO A 504 10.14 -3.00 -16.35
C PRO A 504 10.90 -2.26 -15.24
N ILE A 505 10.70 -2.64 -13.98
CA ILE A 505 11.53 -2.15 -12.87
C ILE A 505 12.99 -2.52 -13.16
N GLN A 506 13.83 -1.51 -13.40
CA GLN A 506 15.22 -1.73 -13.81
C GLN A 506 16.16 -1.78 -12.60
N GLN A 507 15.87 -1.01 -11.56
CA GLN A 507 16.72 -0.95 -10.37
C GLN A 507 16.40 -2.06 -9.37
N SER A 508 17.39 -2.39 -8.54
CA SER A 508 17.12 -3.24 -7.38
C SER A 508 16.12 -2.57 -6.44
N VAL A 509 15.06 -3.26 -6.06
CA VAL A 509 14.02 -2.74 -5.14
C VAL A 509 14.48 -2.63 -3.69
N TRP A 510 15.59 -3.27 -3.31
CA TRP A 510 16.03 -3.38 -1.92
C TRP A 510 16.33 -2.06 -1.22
N PRO A 511 17.05 -1.08 -1.82
CA PRO A 511 17.30 0.21 -1.18
C PRO A 511 16.00 0.94 -0.84
N LEU A 512 15.02 0.92 -1.75
CA LEU A 512 13.70 1.51 -1.57
C LEU A 512 12.95 0.84 -0.40
N LEU A 513 12.88 -0.50 -0.42
CA LEU A 513 12.19 -1.27 0.62
C LEU A 513 12.81 -1.05 2.01
N VAL A 514 14.15 -1.14 2.11
CA VAL A 514 14.86 -0.98 3.39
C VAL A 514 14.67 0.43 3.96
N ALA A 515 14.82 1.46 3.12
CA ALA A 515 14.61 2.84 3.57
C ALA A 515 13.17 3.07 4.07
N THR A 516 12.18 2.58 3.34
CA THR A 516 10.76 2.66 3.72
C THR A 516 10.47 1.93 5.03
N PHE A 517 11.02 0.73 5.20
CA PHE A 517 10.87 -0.03 6.44
C PHE A 517 11.51 0.66 7.64
N ILE A 518 12.71 1.26 7.48
CA ILE A 518 13.36 2.01 8.55
C ILE A 518 12.50 3.21 8.99
N ILE A 519 11.92 3.95 8.03
CA ILE A 519 11.05 5.09 8.32
C ILE A 519 9.85 4.65 9.15
N ILE A 520 9.12 3.64 8.70
CA ILE A 520 7.88 3.19 9.35
C ILE A 520 8.18 2.52 10.70
N TYR A 521 9.26 1.73 10.79
CA TYR A 521 9.62 0.98 12.00
C TYR A 521 10.43 1.79 13.00
N LEU A 522 10.63 3.09 12.78
CA LEU A 522 11.30 3.98 13.74
C LEU A 522 10.63 3.95 15.12
N THR A 523 9.32 3.66 15.18
CA THR A 523 8.58 3.51 16.45
C THR A 523 9.06 2.32 17.30
N LEU A 524 9.81 1.37 16.75
CA LEU A 524 10.49 0.32 17.53
C LEU A 524 11.45 0.90 18.57
N ILE A 525 12.06 2.07 18.31
CA ILE A 525 12.94 2.74 19.27
C ILE A 525 12.17 3.10 20.54
N VAL A 526 10.91 3.53 20.40
CA VAL A 526 10.02 3.85 21.53
C VAL A 526 9.70 2.59 22.34
N ILE A 527 9.44 1.47 21.66
CA ILE A 527 9.20 0.17 22.31
C ILE A 527 10.43 -0.30 23.08
N VAL A 528 11.62 -0.25 22.46
CA VAL A 528 12.88 -0.64 23.10
C VAL A 528 13.17 0.27 24.30
N GLY A 529 12.98 1.59 24.16
CA GLY A 529 13.10 2.54 25.26
C GLY A 529 12.17 2.21 26.43
N TYR A 530 10.89 1.93 26.14
CA TYR A 530 9.92 1.49 27.13
C TYR A 530 10.37 0.22 27.87
N MET A 531 10.88 -0.78 27.14
CA MET A 531 11.37 -2.03 27.72
C MET A 531 12.59 -1.81 28.63
N ILE A 532 13.53 -0.96 28.21
CA ILE A 532 14.72 -0.61 29.03
C ILE A 532 14.28 0.09 30.31
N VAL A 533 13.40 1.09 30.23
CA VAL A 533 12.88 1.81 31.40
C VAL A 533 12.19 0.85 32.37
N ARG A 534 11.32 -0.03 31.88
CA ARG A 534 10.63 -1.04 32.70
C ARG A 534 11.63 -1.95 33.43
N LYS A 535 12.68 -2.37 32.73
CA LYS A 535 13.72 -3.24 33.27
C LYS A 535 14.57 -2.51 34.34
N LEU A 536 14.91 -1.25 34.11
CA LEU A 536 15.60 -0.40 35.10
C LEU A 536 14.76 -0.19 36.37
N ILE A 537 13.46 0.08 36.22
CA ILE A 537 12.54 0.23 37.35
C ILE A 537 12.49 -1.06 38.18
N GLN A 538 12.36 -2.24 37.55
CA GLN A 538 12.37 -3.53 38.27
C GLN A 538 13.70 -3.81 38.97
N CYS A 539 14.83 -3.46 38.36
CA CYS A 539 16.14 -3.58 39.00
C CYS A 539 16.25 -2.68 40.24
N HIS A 540 15.78 -1.43 40.15
CA HIS A 540 15.83 -0.48 41.25
C HIS A 540 14.87 -0.85 42.39
N SER A 541 13.64 -1.26 42.09
CA SER A 541 12.66 -1.70 43.10
C SER A 541 13.10 -2.97 43.82
N SER A 542 13.80 -3.87 43.13
CA SER A 542 14.37 -5.08 43.74
C SER A 542 15.59 -4.78 44.63
N GLY A 543 16.28 -3.65 44.40
CA GLY A 543 17.38 -3.18 45.23
C GLY A 543 16.93 -2.46 46.51
N PHE A 544 15.69 -1.96 46.55
CA PHE A 544 15.17 -1.15 47.66
C PHE A 544 14.41 -1.95 48.74
N GLN A 545 14.17 -3.25 48.54
CA GLN A 545 13.58 -4.14 49.57
C GLN A 545 14.63 -4.81 50.48
N VAL A 546 15.70 -4.10 50.81
CA VAL A 546 16.63 -4.49 51.89
C VAL A 546 16.70 -3.31 52.86
N GLY A 547 15.77 -3.27 53.82
CA GLY A 547 15.71 -2.25 54.87
C GLY A 547 14.39 -2.28 55.66
N ASP A 548 14.35 -3.15 56.68
CA ASP A 548 13.62 -3.22 57.99
C ASP A 548 12.52 -2.19 58.37
N PRO A 549 11.63 -2.43 59.37
CA PRO A 549 11.84 -3.25 60.59
C PRO A 549 10.66 -4.13 61.08
N ASP A 550 10.97 -5.30 61.67
CA ASP A 550 10.16 -5.83 62.77
C ASP A 550 11.06 -6.38 63.88
N SER A 551 10.86 -5.82 65.08
CA SER A 551 11.69 -5.94 66.27
C SER A 551 11.40 -7.17 67.13
N ASP A 552 12.42 -7.56 67.89
CA ASP A 552 12.43 -8.38 69.11
C ASP A 552 12.39 -9.91 69.02
N SER A 553 13.57 -10.54 69.12
CA SER A 553 13.99 -11.22 70.36
C SER A 553 15.45 -11.71 70.31
N LYS A 554 16.11 -11.62 71.46
CA LYS A 554 17.55 -11.74 71.74
C LYS A 554 18.11 -13.16 71.61
N SER A 555 19.32 -13.31 71.04
CA SER A 555 20.48 -13.95 71.70
C SER A 555 21.79 -13.94 70.86
N THR A 556 22.73 -13.08 71.29
CA THR A 556 24.19 -13.30 71.53
C THR A 556 25.15 -13.93 70.48
N THR A 557 26.01 -13.05 69.90
CA THR A 557 27.49 -13.13 69.67
C THR A 557 28.13 -14.12 68.64
N PRO A 558 29.36 -13.87 68.12
CA PRO A 558 29.71 -12.79 67.18
C PRO A 558 30.57 -13.24 65.96
N ARG A 559 30.50 -12.43 64.88
CA ARG A 559 31.59 -12.06 63.95
C ARG A 559 32.43 -13.16 63.25
N ARG A 560 32.16 -13.35 61.94
CA ARG A 560 33.21 -13.42 60.91
C ARG A 560 32.81 -12.54 59.73
N GLN A 561 33.53 -11.42 59.57
CA GLN A 561 33.52 -10.61 58.36
C GLN A 561 34.25 -11.41 57.27
N SER A 562 33.57 -11.68 56.16
CA SER A 562 34.20 -11.86 54.85
C SER A 562 33.19 -11.49 53.77
N SER A 563 33.43 -10.36 53.11
CA SER A 563 33.09 -10.06 51.71
C SER A 563 32.04 -10.95 51.04
N GLY A 564 30.78 -10.48 51.04
CA GLY A 564 29.65 -11.10 50.34
C GLY A 564 29.11 -10.25 49.21
N LEU A 565 29.98 -9.61 48.41
CA LEU A 565 29.62 -9.17 47.07
C LEU A 565 29.53 -10.45 46.21
N PHE A 566 28.43 -10.68 45.51
CA PHE A 566 28.07 -11.93 44.80
C PHE A 566 27.35 -13.02 45.63
N ARG A 567 26.20 -12.69 46.25
CA ARG A 567 25.15 -13.73 46.42
C ARG A 567 24.40 -13.90 45.10
N LYS A 568 25.00 -14.71 44.24
CA LYS A 568 24.52 -15.26 42.97
C LYS A 568 23.04 -15.66 43.07
N LYS A 569 22.25 -15.31 42.04
CA LYS A 569 20.89 -15.82 41.74
C LYS A 569 20.92 -17.33 41.45
N SER A 570 21.34 -18.15 42.41
CA SER A 570 21.49 -19.61 42.23
C SER A 570 21.06 -20.37 43.48
N GLN A 571 19.81 -20.18 43.90
CA GLN A 571 19.05 -21.32 44.43
C GLN A 571 18.30 -21.94 43.24
N PRO A 572 18.40 -23.27 43.02
CA PRO A 572 17.59 -23.94 42.00
C PRO A 572 16.14 -23.73 42.38
N ARG A 573 15.42 -23.06 41.48
CA ARG A 573 14.03 -22.68 41.71
C ARG A 573 13.19 -23.91 41.40
N GLU A 574 12.50 -24.46 42.40
CA GLU A 574 11.61 -25.61 42.19
C GLU A 574 10.52 -25.24 41.18
N LEU A 575 10.54 -25.91 40.03
CA LEU A 575 9.52 -25.83 38.99
C LEU A 575 8.25 -26.50 39.51
N MET A 576 7.09 -25.95 39.20
CA MET A 576 5.80 -26.57 39.55
C MET A 576 5.60 -27.88 38.79
N GLN A 577 4.66 -28.74 39.24
CA GLN A 577 4.40 -30.01 38.56
C GLN A 577 3.91 -29.76 37.13
N PHE A 578 3.07 -28.74 36.94
CA PHE A 578 2.67 -28.24 35.62
C PHE A 578 3.88 -27.82 34.75
N GLU A 579 4.80 -27.01 35.29
CA GLU A 579 5.98 -26.51 34.53
C GLU A 579 6.91 -27.66 34.15
N THR A 580 7.05 -28.66 35.04
CA THR A 580 7.87 -29.86 34.82
C THR A 580 7.22 -30.81 33.80
N ALA A 581 5.90 -30.97 33.85
CA ALA A 581 5.16 -31.87 32.96
C ALA A 581 5.02 -31.32 31.53
N THR A 582 4.72 -30.02 31.40
CA THR A 582 4.52 -29.37 30.10
C THR A 582 5.81 -28.82 29.49
N GLY A 583 6.88 -28.69 30.29
CA GLY A 583 8.11 -28.00 29.90
C GLY A 583 7.96 -26.48 29.77
N SER A 584 6.78 -25.93 30.06
CA SER A 584 6.50 -24.49 29.93
C SER A 584 6.86 -23.75 31.22
N VAL A 585 7.98 -23.03 31.21
CA VAL A 585 8.39 -22.21 32.36
C VAL A 585 7.59 -20.91 32.35
N LEU A 586 6.61 -20.77 33.25
CA LEU A 586 5.61 -19.69 33.22
C LEU A 586 6.24 -18.29 33.25
N LYS A 587 7.34 -18.14 33.99
CA LYS A 587 8.07 -16.86 34.10
C LYS A 587 8.88 -16.50 32.84
N ASN A 588 9.25 -17.48 32.02
CA ASN A 588 10.05 -17.26 30.81
C ASN A 588 9.18 -17.05 29.55
N ARG A 589 7.86 -16.91 29.72
CA ARG A 589 6.97 -16.49 28.64
C ARG A 589 7.15 -14.99 28.41
N PHE A 590 7.85 -14.65 27.33
CA PHE A 590 7.97 -13.31 26.76
C PHE A 590 7.17 -13.24 25.46
N GLY A 591 6.89 -12.04 24.99
CA GLY A 591 6.08 -11.82 23.79
C GLY A 591 5.29 -10.52 23.86
N VAL A 592 4.47 -10.34 22.83
CA VAL A 592 3.41 -9.32 22.80
C VAL A 592 2.23 -9.87 23.60
N LEU A 593 2.22 -9.62 24.91
CA LEU A 593 1.30 -10.20 25.88
C LEU A 593 0.96 -9.15 26.93
N ALA A 594 -0.32 -9.02 27.26
CA ALA A 594 -0.75 -8.12 28.32
C ALA A 594 -0.26 -8.64 29.69
N SER A 595 -0.01 -7.75 30.63
CA SER A 595 0.61 -8.12 31.91
C SER A 595 -0.30 -9.04 32.74
N TYR A 596 0.25 -10.12 33.30
CA TYR A 596 -0.48 -11.07 34.16
C TYR A 596 0.40 -11.68 35.23
N ASP A 597 -0.23 -12.11 36.33
CA ASP A 597 0.41 -12.79 37.45
C ASP A 597 0.68 -14.25 37.10
N ASN A 598 1.93 -14.69 37.23
CA ASN A 598 2.31 -16.07 36.87
C ASN A 598 1.84 -17.11 37.91
N TYR A 599 1.75 -16.71 39.18
CA TYR A 599 1.48 -17.62 40.29
C TYR A 599 0.40 -17.04 41.22
N THR A 600 -0.48 -17.90 41.71
CA THR A 600 -1.47 -17.58 42.75
C THR A 600 -1.21 -18.43 44.00
N MET A 601 -1.29 -17.82 45.18
CA MET A 601 -1.16 -18.54 46.45
C MET A 601 -2.54 -19.00 46.92
N ILE A 602 -2.72 -20.32 47.08
CA ILE A 602 -3.94 -20.90 47.66
C ILE A 602 -3.49 -21.73 48.87
N ASN A 603 -4.01 -21.42 50.06
CA ASN A 603 -3.68 -22.11 51.31
C ASN A 603 -2.17 -22.24 51.60
N GLY A 604 -1.39 -21.21 51.27
CA GLY A 604 0.06 -21.19 51.49
C GLY A 604 0.89 -21.98 50.45
N GLN A 605 0.26 -22.67 49.50
CA GLN A 605 0.92 -23.35 48.39
C GLN A 605 0.85 -22.52 47.09
N ARG A 606 1.88 -22.65 46.24
CA ARG A 606 1.97 -21.97 44.93
C ARG A 606 1.22 -22.79 43.87
N PHE A 607 0.35 -22.12 43.12
CA PHE A 607 -0.32 -22.67 41.94
C PHE A 607 -0.04 -21.79 40.72
N ALA A 608 -0.01 -22.39 39.53
CA ALA A 608 -0.10 -21.69 38.25
C ALA A 608 -1.43 -20.93 38.21
N SER A 609 -1.39 -19.64 37.91
CA SER A 609 -2.61 -18.87 37.71
C SER A 609 -3.34 -19.32 36.44
N GLY A 610 -4.67 -19.16 36.39
CA GLY A 610 -5.43 -19.41 35.17
C GLY A 610 -4.91 -18.61 33.97
N ASP A 611 -4.55 -17.33 34.19
CA ASP A 611 -3.93 -16.50 33.14
C ASP A 611 -2.62 -17.11 32.64
N ALA A 612 -1.78 -17.65 33.53
CA ALA A 612 -0.52 -18.25 33.16
C ALA A 612 -0.69 -19.56 32.38
N ILE A 613 -1.68 -20.38 32.73
CA ILE A 613 -2.00 -21.62 32.00
C ILE A 613 -2.48 -21.26 30.57
N TYR A 614 -3.44 -20.34 30.47
CA TYR A 614 -3.98 -19.91 29.17
C TYR A 614 -2.94 -19.20 28.30
N CYS A 615 -2.16 -18.27 28.86
CA CYS A 615 -1.16 -17.52 28.11
C CYS A 615 0.04 -18.37 27.65
N ASN A 616 0.23 -19.56 28.24
CA ASN A 616 1.19 -20.55 27.75
C ASN A 616 0.58 -21.56 26.77
N GLY A 617 -0.67 -21.34 26.34
CA GLY A 617 -1.34 -22.15 25.32
C GLY A 617 -1.98 -23.43 25.84
N PHE A 618 -2.45 -23.46 27.09
CA PHE A 618 -3.12 -24.62 27.66
C PHE A 618 -4.50 -24.29 28.24
N VAL A 619 -5.38 -25.29 28.24
CA VAL A 619 -6.70 -25.25 28.87
C VAL A 619 -6.98 -26.56 29.60
N VAL A 620 -7.84 -26.51 30.62
CA VAL A 620 -8.19 -27.67 31.45
C VAL A 620 -9.56 -28.21 31.04
N ALA A 621 -9.62 -29.41 30.48
CA ALA A 621 -10.88 -30.08 30.14
C ALA A 621 -11.39 -30.93 31.33
N ASN A 622 -12.53 -30.51 31.89
CA ASN A 622 -13.28 -31.17 32.95
C ASN A 622 -12.45 -31.55 34.20
N ASP A 623 -11.45 -30.73 34.54
CA ASP A 623 -10.49 -30.98 35.62
C ASP A 623 -9.81 -32.37 35.55
N LYS A 624 -9.79 -32.99 34.37
CA LYS A 624 -9.20 -34.31 34.10
C LYS A 624 -8.00 -34.24 33.17
N PHE A 625 -8.06 -33.35 32.18
CA PHE A 625 -7.05 -33.25 31.13
C PHE A 625 -6.57 -31.82 30.98
N VAL A 626 -5.26 -31.64 30.76
CA VAL A 626 -4.67 -30.40 30.26
C VAL A 626 -4.42 -30.60 28.77
N VAL A 627 -5.01 -29.72 27.96
CA VAL A 627 -5.02 -29.78 26.50
C VAL A 627 -4.38 -28.50 25.97
N ALA A 628 -3.50 -28.62 24.97
CA ALA A 628 -2.95 -27.46 24.29
C ALA A 628 -4.05 -26.76 23.45
N THR A 629 -4.07 -25.43 23.45
CA THR A 629 -5.08 -24.64 22.71
C THR A 629 -4.94 -24.78 21.20
N GLU A 630 -3.73 -25.02 20.71
CA GLU A 630 -3.42 -25.28 19.29
C GLU A 630 -4.00 -26.62 18.81
N ASP A 631 -4.03 -27.63 19.68
CA ASP A 631 -4.55 -28.96 19.37
C ASP A 631 -6.08 -29.03 19.43
N LEU A 632 -6.76 -28.04 20.00
CA LEU A 632 -8.19 -28.11 20.27
C LEU A 632 -9.02 -28.17 18.98
N MET A 633 -8.65 -27.38 17.95
CA MET A 633 -9.32 -27.41 16.66
C MET A 633 -9.17 -28.79 16.00
N SER A 634 -7.94 -29.30 15.93
CA SER A 634 -7.62 -30.63 15.42
C SER A 634 -8.35 -31.73 16.18
N LEU A 635 -8.49 -31.60 17.50
CA LEU A 635 -9.20 -32.54 18.35
C LEU A 635 -10.70 -32.56 18.05
N ILE A 636 -11.33 -31.40 17.86
CA ILE A 636 -12.74 -31.29 17.48
C ILE A 636 -12.97 -31.94 16.11
N ILE A 637 -12.12 -31.64 15.12
CA ILE A 637 -12.22 -32.22 13.78
C ILE A 637 -12.04 -33.74 13.83
N MET A 638 -10.99 -34.22 14.51
CA MET A 638 -10.72 -35.67 14.67
C MET A 638 -11.90 -36.40 15.31
N LYS A 639 -12.62 -35.72 16.20
CA LYS A 639 -13.79 -36.27 16.86
C LYS A 639 -15.04 -36.28 15.97
N LEU A 640 -15.24 -35.23 15.18
CA LEU A 640 -16.34 -35.14 14.21
C LEU A 640 -16.19 -36.18 13.09
N THR A 641 -14.98 -36.30 12.53
CA THR A 641 -14.69 -37.23 11.43
C THR A 641 -14.48 -38.67 11.90
N ARG A 642 -14.24 -38.87 13.21
CA ARG A 642 -13.79 -40.14 13.81
C ARG A 642 -12.51 -40.70 13.18
N ALA A 643 -11.76 -39.87 12.46
CA ALA A 643 -10.54 -40.23 11.77
C ALA A 643 -9.34 -39.53 12.40
N ARG A 644 -8.28 -40.29 12.70
CA ARG A 644 -7.04 -39.74 13.25
C ARG A 644 -6.13 -39.30 12.11
N PHE A 645 -6.10 -38.00 11.86
CA PHE A 645 -5.21 -37.40 10.85
C PHE A 645 -3.97 -36.72 11.45
N THR A 646 -3.94 -36.52 12.78
CA THR A 646 -2.77 -35.97 13.49
C THR A 646 -2.59 -36.59 14.87
N ASN A 647 -1.39 -36.48 15.44
CA ASN A 647 -1.03 -37.01 16.76
C ASN A 647 -1.16 -35.92 17.81
N ILE A 648 -2.21 -36.01 18.65
CA ILE A 648 -2.49 -35.03 19.71
C ILE A 648 -2.12 -35.65 21.05
N TYR A 649 -1.44 -34.89 21.91
CA TYR A 649 -1.04 -35.34 23.25
C TYR A 649 -1.68 -34.49 24.33
N VAL A 650 -2.17 -35.12 25.40
CA VAL A 650 -2.81 -34.44 26.54
C VAL A 650 -2.24 -34.93 27.87
N TYR A 651 -2.20 -34.08 28.87
CA TYR A 651 -1.71 -34.44 30.21
C TYR A 651 -2.88 -34.75 31.13
N THR A 652 -2.78 -35.79 31.95
CA THR A 652 -3.82 -36.13 32.94
C THR A 652 -3.58 -35.42 34.27
N ILE A 653 -4.65 -34.96 34.91
CA ILE A 653 -4.60 -34.32 36.23
C ILE A 653 -4.72 -35.39 37.33
N LYS A 654 -3.84 -35.33 38.33
CA LYS A 654 -3.81 -36.16 39.55
C LYS A 654 -4.20 -35.31 40.76
N ASP A 655 -4.92 -35.90 41.71
CA ASP A 655 -5.27 -35.29 43.01
C ASP A 655 -5.95 -33.90 42.90
N GLY A 656 -6.67 -33.65 41.79
CA GLY A 656 -7.44 -32.43 41.56
C GLY A 656 -6.64 -31.20 41.09
N THR A 657 -5.32 -31.15 41.31
CA THR A 657 -4.49 -29.99 40.92
C THR A 657 -3.13 -30.35 40.30
N GLY A 658 -2.60 -31.54 40.53
CA GLY A 658 -1.28 -31.97 40.04
C GLY A 658 -1.33 -32.45 38.59
N VAL A 659 -0.29 -32.17 37.80
CA VAL A 659 -0.22 -32.60 36.39
C VAL A 659 0.72 -33.78 36.24
N ASN A 660 0.26 -34.84 35.59
CA ASN A 660 1.08 -36.01 35.32
C ASN A 660 2.18 -35.69 34.31
N GLN A 661 3.41 -36.14 34.58
CA GLN A 661 4.58 -35.84 33.74
C GLN A 661 4.56 -36.56 32.38
N THR A 662 3.78 -37.64 32.25
CA THR A 662 3.66 -38.38 30.99
C THR A 662 2.45 -37.90 30.18
N ALA A 663 2.73 -37.42 28.97
CA ALA A 663 1.69 -37.06 28.01
C ALA A 663 1.02 -38.32 27.45
N ARG A 664 -0.31 -38.28 27.30
CA ARG A 664 -1.13 -39.37 26.76
C ARG A 664 -1.57 -39.01 25.35
N LEU A 665 -1.34 -39.93 24.42
CA LEU A 665 -1.83 -39.83 23.05
C LEU A 665 -3.37 -39.92 22.99
N VAL A 666 -4.00 -38.99 22.27
CA VAL A 666 -5.45 -38.89 22.11
C VAL A 666 -5.92 -39.70 20.89
N TYR A 667 -7.00 -40.44 21.09
CA TYR A 667 -7.80 -41.09 20.06
C TYR A 667 -9.18 -40.43 20.01
N PRO A 668 -9.97 -40.58 18.92
CA PRO A 668 -11.32 -40.00 18.83
C PRO A 668 -12.25 -40.34 20.02
N SER A 669 -12.00 -41.46 20.69
CA SER A 669 -12.75 -41.92 21.88
C SER A 669 -12.13 -41.53 23.23
N THR A 670 -10.90 -41.00 23.29
CA THR A 670 -10.16 -40.77 24.55
C THR A 670 -10.78 -39.69 25.43
N ILE A 671 -11.26 -38.60 24.83
CA ILE A 671 -11.92 -37.49 25.55
C ILE A 671 -13.39 -37.51 25.16
N SER A 672 -14.34 -37.38 26.08
CA SER A 672 -15.79 -37.36 25.77
C SER A 672 -16.27 -35.97 25.34
N TRP A 673 -17.44 -35.86 24.67
CA TRP A 673 -18.01 -34.54 24.33
C TRP A 673 -18.34 -33.76 25.60
N HIS A 674 -18.71 -34.46 26.67
CA HIS A 674 -18.94 -33.88 27.98
C HIS A 674 -17.66 -33.28 28.59
N ASP A 675 -16.50 -33.91 28.39
CA ASP A 675 -15.24 -33.39 28.89
C ASP A 675 -14.83 -32.11 28.12
N LEU A 676 -15.04 -32.07 26.79
CA LEU A 676 -14.78 -30.88 25.97
C LEU A 676 -15.81 -29.75 26.19
N ALA A 677 -17.07 -30.08 26.50
CA ALA A 677 -18.03 -29.07 26.93
C ALA A 677 -17.65 -28.45 28.28
N LYS A 678 -16.67 -29.05 28.98
CA LYS A 678 -16.22 -28.65 30.31
C LYS A 678 -14.82 -28.05 30.38
N VAL A 679 -14.41 -27.25 29.39
CA VAL A 679 -13.11 -26.54 29.40
C VAL A 679 -13.09 -25.35 30.37
N SER A 680 -12.12 -25.27 31.27
CA SER A 680 -11.86 -24.18 32.21
C SER A 680 -10.37 -23.82 32.29
N VAL A 681 -10.05 -22.86 33.15
CA VAL A 681 -8.67 -22.38 33.42
C VAL A 681 -8.35 -22.50 34.91
N SER A 682 -8.69 -23.67 35.47
CA SER A 682 -8.52 -23.98 36.89
C SER A 682 -7.02 -23.90 37.28
N PRO A 683 -6.65 -23.32 38.44
CA PRO A 683 -5.25 -23.29 38.90
C PRO A 683 -4.66 -24.69 39.07
N LEU A 684 -3.39 -24.88 38.67
CA LEU A 684 -2.68 -26.17 38.72
C LEU A 684 -1.41 -26.07 39.56
N SER A 685 -1.00 -27.16 40.25
CA SER A 685 0.18 -27.21 41.12
C SER A 685 1.48 -27.60 40.41
#